data_AF-A0A927Z3H5-F1
#
_entry.id   AF-A0A927Z3H5-F1
#
_cell.length_a   1.000
_cell.length_b   1.000
_cell.length_c   1.000
_cell.angle_alpha   90.00
_cell.angle_beta   90.00
_cell.angle_gamma   90.00
#
_symmetry.space_group_name_H-M   'P 1'
#
loop_
_entity.id
_entity.type
_entity.pdbx_description
1 polymer ?
#
loop_
_entity_poly.entity_id
_entity_poly.type
_entity_poly.pdbx_seq_one_letter_code
_entity_poly.pdbx_strand_id
1 'polypeptide(L)'
;MLRKIKSAFTKENIKRYFKERMGTLIIFAIAIIFVIWGVISIQIAKRNAAGTAVNYKDYVAREATHNPAEVFAQEYNYQLIASDDKLELYFDYDHLTVQVVDKASNHTWKGAVDGDVYADFRRSNELWKYKMSSSILITFNDMKQRDGMSTELNHAGDCDYRIVTNIENGVSVEYGFTVKGIYVTVEYVLEDGQFVVRVPADKIVEETRYIINTISVLPFFGAANVEKEGYMFYPDGCGAVTLFNNAENRVQSVKKGTWKAYTTNKISLDYWLATDEYERYTAAMPVFGVKHADNAFLAVVTACDEISGITCEPSGCNNVNLNRIYFDLHIRNLFDVSQFNVTTEVGVTSGGRDITRIDKQILAGEREVRYFFLNDDEASYSGMANAYREYLIENGELVDSIEDGEKYPLALSFMMGVTERQLVFDKYVPMTTFENIEQMLNELQAEGIEAGKVVLQHWIKNDEDAPTYWPVANQIGGKKGLANLNDYLADKQNFSVFLANNFIFADEEEGGFSAVSDVVYTGVSKPLSSEYTDSYYALSPSVVEKKAMDFLDKIKSYSNIGVGYTWFGEVVYDDYNEETVTFTKDADGKEIENIVTRMDTINTWKRILAETQVAGKETAATGANRYLYGNADFLYDVPITTYGLTITDYAVPFVQMVISGMIPYASGVYETGNLTYDLDVQKLEWIEFGALPYFYLTYENALKLKDTGYNFLFTSTYSYWKDRVVATYKEFNENFGDTYGEQMVSHEVLGEDIRRVEYSNGKIIYLNYSTEEVIIDGVTIPAIGYTIIGKEAK
;
A
#
# COMPACT_ATOMS: atom_id res chain seq x y z
N MET A 1 -64.58 20.97 -52.82
CA MET A 1 -63.27 20.92 -52.14
C MET A 1 -63.37 20.38 -50.71
N LEU A 2 -64.28 20.88 -49.86
CA LEU A 2 -64.48 20.41 -48.47
C LEU A 2 -64.87 18.92 -48.30
N ARG A 3 -65.53 18.28 -49.29
CA ARG A 3 -65.80 16.84 -49.27
C ARG A 3 -64.57 15.95 -49.53
N LYS A 4 -63.53 16.46 -50.20
CA LYS A 4 -62.26 15.72 -50.42
C LYS A 4 -61.31 15.79 -49.21
N ILE A 5 -61.48 16.78 -48.33
CA ILE A 5 -60.66 16.93 -47.11
C ILE A 5 -61.19 16.02 -45.99
N LYS A 6 -62.51 15.81 -45.90
CA LYS A 6 -63.11 14.89 -44.91
C LYS A 6 -62.84 13.40 -45.16
N SER A 7 -62.54 12.98 -46.39
CA SER A 7 -62.18 11.57 -46.67
C SER A 7 -60.72 11.23 -46.37
N ALA A 8 -59.86 12.24 -46.13
CA ALA A 8 -58.44 12.03 -45.82
C ALA A 8 -58.20 11.71 -44.32
N PHE A 9 -59.11 12.11 -43.43
CA PHE A 9 -58.98 11.95 -41.97
C PHE A 9 -59.97 10.92 -41.40
N THR A 10 -60.10 9.76 -42.04
CA THR A 10 -60.76 8.61 -41.41
C THR A 10 -59.81 7.94 -40.42
N LYS A 11 -60.36 7.33 -39.36
CA LYS A 11 -59.59 6.59 -38.33
C LYS A 11 -58.62 5.56 -38.94
N GLU A 12 -59.00 5.00 -40.08
CA GLU A 12 -58.25 4.03 -40.87
C GLU A 12 -57.08 4.66 -41.65
N ASN A 13 -57.29 5.85 -42.24
CA ASN A 13 -56.22 6.60 -42.92
C ASN A 13 -55.18 7.16 -41.94
N ILE A 14 -55.59 7.55 -40.73
CA ILE A 14 -54.68 7.95 -39.66
C ILE A 14 -53.84 6.75 -39.18
N LYS A 15 -54.46 5.58 -38.97
CA LYS A 15 -53.74 4.34 -38.66
C LYS A 15 -52.74 3.96 -39.76
N ARG A 16 -53.11 4.11 -41.03
CA ARG A 16 -52.21 3.86 -42.16
C ARG A 16 -51.05 4.88 -42.22
N TYR A 17 -51.34 6.16 -41.99
CA TYR A 17 -50.33 7.22 -41.92
C TYR A 17 -49.30 6.97 -40.81
N PHE A 18 -49.75 6.58 -39.61
CA PHE A 18 -48.85 6.20 -38.53
C PHE A 18 -48.09 4.91 -38.83
N LYS A 19 -48.70 3.90 -39.45
CA LYS A 19 -48.03 2.63 -39.80
C LYS A 19 -46.98 2.79 -40.90
N GLU A 20 -47.23 3.62 -41.92
CA GLU A 20 -46.30 3.90 -43.02
C GLU A 20 -45.13 4.82 -42.62
N ARG A 21 -45.32 5.68 -41.60
CA ARG A 21 -44.28 6.62 -41.11
C ARG A 21 -43.72 6.27 -39.73
N MET A 22 -44.10 5.15 -39.13
CA MET A 22 -43.64 4.72 -37.81
C MET A 22 -42.12 4.61 -37.76
N GLY A 23 -41.51 4.02 -38.79
CA GLY A 23 -40.05 3.94 -38.90
C GLY A 23 -39.39 5.32 -38.96
N THR A 24 -39.96 6.26 -39.73
CA THR A 24 -39.44 7.64 -39.80
C THR A 24 -39.60 8.38 -38.48
N LEU A 25 -40.70 8.17 -37.75
CA LEU A 25 -40.93 8.75 -36.42
C LEU A 25 -39.96 8.18 -35.37
N ILE A 26 -39.67 6.88 -35.42
CA ILE A 26 -38.67 6.23 -34.57
C ILE A 26 -37.27 6.77 -34.87
N ILE A 27 -36.90 6.91 -36.15
CA ILE A 27 -35.61 7.50 -36.55
C ILE A 27 -35.50 8.96 -36.08
N PHE A 28 -36.58 9.75 -36.16
CA PHE A 28 -36.61 11.11 -35.64
C PHE A 28 -36.48 11.14 -34.11
N ALA A 29 -37.14 10.23 -33.38
CA ALA A 29 -37.00 10.14 -31.93
C ALA A 29 -35.58 9.76 -31.51
N ILE A 30 -34.97 8.79 -32.20
CA ILE A 30 -33.57 8.39 -31.99
C ILE A 30 -32.63 9.57 -32.30
N ALA A 31 -32.83 10.28 -33.41
CA ALA A 31 -32.04 11.46 -33.74
C ALA A 31 -32.17 12.56 -32.68
N ILE A 32 -33.38 12.81 -32.16
CA ILE A 32 -33.60 13.77 -31.08
C ILE A 32 -32.87 13.33 -29.79
N ILE A 33 -32.90 12.04 -29.45
CA ILE A 33 -32.14 11.50 -28.30
C ILE A 33 -30.64 11.72 -28.50
N PHE A 34 -30.09 11.44 -29.68
CA PHE A 34 -28.68 11.71 -29.97
C PHE A 34 -28.32 13.20 -29.95
N VAL A 35 -29.22 14.09 -30.40
CA VAL A 35 -29.01 15.54 -30.28
C VAL A 35 -29.04 15.98 -28.82
N ILE A 36 -29.99 15.49 -28.03
CA ILE A 36 -30.08 15.79 -26.59
C ILE A 36 -28.83 15.26 -25.88
N TRP A 37 -28.43 14.01 -26.14
CA TRP A 37 -27.22 13.41 -25.58
C TRP A 37 -25.96 14.14 -26.01
N GLY A 38 -25.86 14.58 -27.26
CA GLY A 38 -24.75 15.41 -27.75
C GLY A 38 -24.70 16.79 -27.10
N VAL A 39 -25.85 17.44 -26.88
CA VAL A 39 -25.93 18.72 -26.17
C VAL A 39 -25.54 18.56 -24.69
N ILE A 40 -26.04 17.52 -24.01
CA ILE A 40 -25.67 17.19 -22.63
C ILE A 40 -24.18 16.90 -22.56
N SER A 41 -23.63 16.08 -23.46
CA SER A 41 -22.20 15.76 -23.52
C SER A 41 -21.34 17.00 -23.76
N ILE A 42 -21.77 17.92 -24.63
CA ILE A 42 -21.08 19.21 -24.84
C ILE A 42 -21.19 20.09 -23.59
N GLN A 43 -22.32 20.09 -22.89
CA GLN A 43 -22.49 20.84 -21.65
C GLN A 43 -21.64 20.25 -20.52
N ILE A 44 -21.55 18.94 -20.38
CA ILE A 44 -20.65 18.25 -19.45
C ILE A 44 -19.20 18.53 -19.83
N ALA A 45 -18.81 18.39 -21.09
CA ALA A 45 -17.47 18.75 -21.56
C ALA A 45 -17.14 20.22 -21.31
N LYS A 46 -18.09 21.14 -21.51
CA LYS A 46 -17.94 22.56 -21.16
C LYS A 46 -17.88 22.79 -19.67
N ARG A 47 -18.65 22.09 -18.84
CA ARG A 47 -18.62 22.15 -17.38
C ARG A 47 -17.27 21.65 -16.85
N ASN A 48 -16.79 20.53 -17.38
CA ASN A 48 -15.49 19.92 -17.06
C ASN A 48 -14.32 20.81 -17.53
N ALA A 49 -14.48 21.49 -18.68
CA ALA A 49 -13.53 22.50 -19.17
C ALA A 49 -13.62 23.85 -18.44
N ALA A 50 -14.80 24.20 -17.89
CA ALA A 50 -15.08 25.45 -17.20
C ALA A 50 -15.01 25.34 -15.68
N GLY A 51 -14.48 24.22 -15.14
CA GLY A 51 -14.20 24.07 -13.72
C GLY A 51 -13.42 25.27 -13.22
N THR A 52 -14.13 26.12 -12.45
CA THR A 52 -13.66 27.35 -11.80
C THR A 52 -12.48 28.00 -12.50
N ALA A 53 -12.76 28.75 -13.57
CA ALA A 53 -11.85 29.80 -14.00
C ALA A 53 -11.78 30.84 -12.88
N VAL A 54 -10.91 30.61 -11.89
CA VAL A 54 -10.44 31.68 -11.02
C VAL A 54 -9.86 32.71 -11.98
N ASN A 55 -10.44 33.91 -11.99
CA ASN A 55 -10.01 34.96 -12.90
C ASN A 55 -8.67 35.50 -12.38
N TYR A 56 -7.58 34.81 -12.71
CA TYR A 56 -6.21 35.13 -12.30
C TYR A 56 -5.70 36.51 -12.78
N LYS A 57 -6.53 37.26 -13.50
CA LYS A 57 -6.16 38.56 -14.08
C LYS A 57 -5.97 39.66 -13.03
N ASP A 58 -6.51 39.46 -11.82
CA ASP A 58 -6.48 40.44 -10.75
C ASP A 58 -5.50 40.05 -9.61
N TYR A 59 -4.66 39.02 -9.82
CA TYR A 59 -3.66 38.64 -8.83
C TYR A 59 -2.57 39.71 -8.69
N VAL A 60 -2.38 40.20 -7.47
CA VAL A 60 -1.27 41.07 -7.09
C VAL A 60 -0.37 40.27 -6.16
N ALA A 61 0.86 40.00 -6.62
CA ALA A 61 1.84 39.29 -5.82
C ALA A 61 2.07 40.02 -4.49
N ARG A 62 2.16 39.25 -3.39
CA ARG A 62 2.60 39.81 -2.10
C ARG A 62 4.02 40.39 -2.28
N GLU A 63 4.34 41.43 -1.51
CA GLU A 63 5.67 42.04 -1.56
C GLU A 63 6.71 41.03 -1.04
N ALA A 64 7.73 40.74 -1.86
CA ALA A 64 8.82 39.85 -1.46
C ALA A 64 9.50 40.39 -0.18
N THR A 65 9.75 39.49 0.78
CA THR A 65 10.37 39.88 2.06
C THR A 65 11.90 39.83 1.99
N HIS A 66 12.47 39.13 1.01
CA HIS A 66 13.91 38.98 0.84
C HIS A 66 14.30 38.53 -0.59
N ASN A 67 15.60 38.54 -0.88
CA ASN A 67 16.18 37.93 -2.09
C ASN A 67 16.82 36.58 -1.72
N PRO A 68 16.35 35.44 -2.26
CA PRO A 68 16.85 34.11 -1.90
C PRO A 68 18.36 33.95 -2.10
N ALA A 69 18.89 34.49 -3.21
CA ALA A 69 20.32 34.37 -3.53
C ALA A 69 21.22 35.15 -2.57
N GLU A 70 20.75 36.27 -2.02
CA GLU A 70 21.49 37.05 -1.03
C GLU A 70 21.48 36.39 0.34
N VAL A 71 20.38 35.75 0.70
CA VAL A 71 20.27 34.96 1.94
C VAL A 71 21.17 33.73 1.85
N PHE A 72 21.09 32.97 0.75
CA PHE A 72 21.89 31.77 0.53
C PHE A 72 23.40 32.00 0.62
N ALA A 73 23.88 33.21 0.33
CA ALA A 73 25.30 33.56 0.41
C ALA A 73 25.80 33.78 1.86
N GLN A 74 24.92 33.79 2.85
CA GLN A 74 25.24 34.03 4.26
C GLN A 74 25.68 32.73 4.95
N GLU A 75 26.32 32.85 6.12
CA GLU A 75 26.66 31.69 6.94
C GLU A 75 25.44 31.26 7.77
N TYR A 76 25.32 29.95 8.00
CA TYR A 76 24.27 29.40 8.86
C TYR A 76 24.41 29.91 10.30
N ASN A 77 23.29 30.30 10.92
CA ASN A 77 23.20 30.82 12.28
C ASN A 77 22.02 30.16 13.03
N TYR A 78 22.26 28.93 13.48
CA TYR A 78 21.29 28.14 14.22
C TYR A 78 21.08 28.64 15.65
N GLN A 79 19.83 28.79 16.05
CA GLN A 79 19.41 29.19 17.39
C GLN A 79 18.55 28.10 18.02
N LEU A 80 18.78 27.79 19.30
CA LEU A 80 17.94 26.86 20.05
C LEU A 80 16.52 27.43 20.17
N ILE A 81 15.52 26.70 19.68
CA ILE A 81 14.10 27.13 19.71
C ILE A 81 13.23 26.26 20.60
N ALA A 82 13.57 24.98 20.78
CA ALA A 82 12.87 24.07 21.68
C ALA A 82 13.81 23.00 22.24
N SER A 83 13.47 22.45 23.40
CA SER A 83 14.20 21.34 24.00
C SER A 83 13.29 20.55 24.94
N ASP A 84 13.35 19.23 24.86
CA ASP A 84 12.71 18.30 25.80
C ASP A 84 13.77 17.40 26.47
N ASP A 85 13.37 16.31 27.12
CA ASP A 85 14.31 15.42 27.81
C ASP A 85 15.26 14.65 26.88
N LYS A 86 14.88 14.43 25.60
CA LYS A 86 15.64 13.65 24.63
C LYS A 86 16.33 14.52 23.58
N LEU A 87 15.72 15.62 23.17
CA LEU A 87 16.10 16.37 21.97
C LEU A 87 16.30 17.87 22.24
N GLU A 88 17.12 18.48 21.39
CA GLU A 88 17.17 19.92 21.19
C GLU A 88 16.89 20.25 19.73
N LEU A 89 15.98 21.19 19.50
CA LEU A 89 15.63 21.69 18.17
C LEU A 89 16.20 23.09 17.98
N TYR A 90 17.07 23.22 17.00
CA TYR A 90 17.67 24.46 16.56
C TYR A 90 17.11 24.87 15.21
N PHE A 91 16.98 26.17 14.98
CA PHE A 91 16.47 26.73 13.74
C PHE A 91 17.30 27.91 13.26
N ASP A 92 17.53 27.98 11.96
CA ASP A 92 18.12 29.12 11.28
C ASP A 92 17.01 29.96 10.64
N TYR A 93 16.79 31.16 11.18
CA TYR A 93 15.74 32.09 10.74
C TYR A 93 15.99 32.70 9.36
N ASP A 94 17.24 32.72 8.91
CA ASP A 94 17.59 33.25 7.60
C ASP A 94 17.47 32.18 6.53
N HIS A 95 17.99 30.98 6.78
CA HIS A 95 17.98 29.88 5.81
C HIS A 95 16.74 28.99 5.88
N LEU A 96 15.89 29.17 6.89
CA LEU A 96 14.66 28.40 7.12
C LEU A 96 14.91 26.88 7.20
N THR A 97 15.94 26.49 7.95
CA THR A 97 16.33 25.08 8.11
C THR A 97 16.57 24.73 9.57
N VAL A 98 16.46 23.44 9.89
CA VAL A 98 16.51 22.90 11.24
C VAL A 98 17.79 22.12 11.51
N GLN A 99 18.15 22.04 12.78
CA GLN A 99 19.08 21.06 13.34
C GLN A 99 18.43 20.39 14.54
N VAL A 100 18.54 19.07 14.63
CA VAL A 100 18.06 18.29 15.77
C VAL A 100 19.27 17.65 16.44
N VAL A 101 19.44 17.89 17.73
CA VAL A 101 20.48 17.25 18.54
C VAL A 101 19.85 16.16 19.39
N ASP A 102 20.29 14.93 19.21
CA ASP A 102 20.02 13.84 20.15
C ASP A 102 20.92 14.03 21.37
N LYS A 103 20.32 14.26 22.54
CA LYS A 103 21.06 14.51 23.79
C LYS A 103 21.78 13.28 24.30
N ALA A 104 21.32 12.07 23.96
CA ALA A 104 21.92 10.84 24.44
C ALA A 104 23.32 10.63 23.82
N SER A 105 23.43 10.80 22.50
CA SER A 105 24.68 10.63 21.75
C SER A 105 25.43 11.93 21.46
N ASN A 106 24.77 13.08 21.67
CA ASN A 106 25.21 14.41 21.22
C ASN A 106 25.42 14.49 19.69
N HIS A 107 24.73 13.63 18.93
CA HIS A 107 24.73 13.65 17.47
C HIS A 107 23.82 14.77 16.95
N THR A 108 24.25 15.47 15.90
CA THR A 108 23.48 16.55 15.26
C THR A 108 23.02 16.14 13.88
N TRP A 109 21.70 16.10 13.69
CA TRP A 109 21.06 15.88 12.40
C TRP A 109 20.72 17.23 11.76
N LYS A 110 21.20 17.45 10.54
CA LYS A 110 21.03 18.72 9.82
C LYS A 110 19.96 18.59 8.73
N GLY A 111 19.05 19.56 8.63
CA GLY A 111 18.06 19.65 7.55
C GLY A 111 18.61 20.18 6.22
N ALA A 112 19.79 20.81 6.24
CA ALA A 112 20.50 21.30 5.07
C ALA A 112 21.91 20.71 5.00
N VAL A 113 22.40 20.50 3.79
CA VAL A 113 23.76 20.05 3.49
C VAL A 113 24.67 21.26 3.28
N ASP A 114 25.78 21.26 3.98
CA ASP A 114 26.85 22.24 3.86
C ASP A 114 28.18 21.57 3.48
N GLY A 115 29.27 22.34 3.46
CA GLY A 115 30.61 21.83 3.15
C GLY A 115 31.14 20.80 4.14
N ASP A 116 30.60 20.74 5.37
CA ASP A 116 31.00 19.77 6.39
C ASP A 116 30.34 18.41 6.15
N VAL A 117 29.10 18.43 5.66
CA VAL A 117 28.36 17.20 5.28
C VAL A 117 28.83 16.68 3.92
N TYR A 118 29.07 17.58 2.96
CA TYR A 118 29.46 17.22 1.60
C TYR A 118 30.58 18.13 1.07
N ALA A 119 31.81 17.59 1.04
CA ALA A 119 32.99 18.36 0.61
C ALA A 119 32.87 18.94 -0.81
N ASP A 120 32.15 18.27 -1.71
CA ASP A 120 31.92 18.73 -3.08
C ASP A 120 30.76 19.73 -3.21
N PHE A 121 30.10 20.12 -2.11
CA PHE A 121 29.01 21.11 -2.10
C PHE A 121 29.39 22.40 -2.85
N ARG A 122 30.61 22.90 -2.60
CA ARG A 122 31.12 24.14 -3.24
C ARG A 122 31.34 23.99 -4.74
N ARG A 123 31.55 22.75 -5.23
CA ARG A 123 31.76 22.43 -6.65
C ARG A 123 30.45 22.10 -7.39
N SER A 124 29.38 21.80 -6.65
CA SER A 124 28.05 21.60 -7.23
C SER A 124 27.57 22.84 -8.00
N ASN A 125 26.69 22.63 -8.97
CA ASN A 125 26.03 23.74 -9.65
C ASN A 125 25.01 24.43 -8.72
N GLU A 126 24.60 25.64 -9.05
CA GLU A 126 23.71 26.46 -8.21
C GLU A 126 22.38 25.78 -7.91
N LEU A 127 21.76 25.11 -8.89
CA LEU A 127 20.52 24.36 -8.67
C LEU A 127 20.67 23.33 -7.54
N TRP A 128 21.74 22.54 -7.58
CA TRP A 128 21.99 21.52 -6.55
C TRP A 128 22.37 22.11 -5.21
N LYS A 129 23.10 23.23 -5.19
CA LYS A 129 23.36 23.97 -3.95
C LYS A 129 22.07 24.42 -3.28
N TYR A 130 21.15 25.02 -4.03
CA TYR A 130 19.85 25.42 -3.48
C TYR A 130 19.02 24.22 -2.99
N LYS A 131 18.95 23.14 -3.77
CA LYS A 131 18.25 21.91 -3.33
C LYS A 131 18.84 21.35 -2.04
N MET A 132 20.16 21.20 -1.97
CA MET A 132 20.89 20.70 -0.80
C MET A 132 20.66 21.55 0.46
N SER A 133 20.38 22.84 0.28
CA SER A 133 20.06 23.77 1.38
C SER A 133 18.55 23.93 1.62
N SER A 134 17.70 23.14 0.94
CA SER A 134 16.26 23.27 1.03
C SER A 134 15.62 22.32 2.06
N SER A 135 14.76 22.87 2.90
CA SER A 135 13.93 22.16 3.88
C SER A 135 12.62 21.69 3.25
N ILE A 136 12.18 22.34 2.15
CA ILE A 136 11.09 21.85 1.32
C ILE A 136 11.41 21.94 -0.17
N LEU A 137 10.92 20.96 -0.92
CA LEU A 137 10.78 21.01 -2.37
C LEU A 137 9.29 20.91 -2.73
N ILE A 138 8.84 21.70 -3.69
CA ILE A 138 7.46 21.69 -4.15
C ILE A 138 7.45 21.34 -5.63
N THR A 139 6.65 20.35 -6.01
CA THR A 139 6.29 20.16 -7.42
C THR A 139 4.93 20.78 -7.70
N PHE A 140 4.82 21.50 -8.81
CA PHE A 140 3.60 22.19 -9.22
C PHE A 140 3.38 22.11 -10.74
N ASN A 141 2.15 22.38 -11.17
CA ASN A 141 1.77 22.44 -12.58
C ASN A 141 1.09 23.76 -12.96
N ASP A 142 1.30 24.19 -14.20
CA ASP A 142 0.58 25.32 -14.80
C ASP A 142 -0.72 24.83 -15.44
N MET A 143 -1.88 25.21 -14.89
CA MET A 143 -3.19 24.79 -15.40
C MET A 143 -3.52 25.31 -16.80
N LYS A 144 -2.74 26.26 -17.36
CA LYS A 144 -2.86 26.61 -18.79
C LYS A 144 -2.22 25.55 -19.70
N GLN A 145 -1.30 24.74 -19.18
CA GLN A 145 -0.66 23.65 -19.89
C GLN A 145 -1.30 22.33 -19.45
N ARG A 146 -2.43 22.00 -20.07
CA ARG A 146 -3.26 20.83 -19.71
C ARG A 146 -2.46 19.52 -19.60
N ASP A 147 -1.44 19.34 -20.45
CA ASP A 147 -0.56 18.15 -20.51
C ASP A 147 0.90 18.51 -20.14
N GLY A 148 1.11 19.59 -19.37
CA GLY A 148 2.44 20.06 -19.00
C GLY A 148 3.10 19.14 -17.97
N MET A 149 4.41 18.99 -18.05
CA MET A 149 5.19 18.31 -17.01
C MET A 149 5.21 19.15 -15.72
N SER A 150 5.27 18.48 -14.57
CA SER A 150 5.46 19.15 -13.29
C SER A 150 6.80 19.90 -13.27
N THR A 151 6.80 21.08 -12.66
CA THR A 151 7.99 21.88 -12.40
C THR A 151 8.27 21.87 -10.91
N GLU A 152 9.54 21.91 -10.54
CA GLU A 152 9.97 21.94 -9.15
C GLU A 152 10.34 23.37 -8.71
N LEU A 153 10.03 23.69 -7.46
CA LEU A 153 10.53 24.84 -6.70
C LEU A 153 11.31 24.32 -5.50
N ASN A 154 12.39 25.00 -5.16
CA ASN A 154 13.17 24.75 -3.97
C ASN A 154 13.15 26.00 -3.10
N HIS A 155 12.97 25.86 -1.78
CA HIS A 155 12.78 27.06 -0.96
C HIS A 155 14.03 27.94 -0.97
N ALA A 156 15.23 27.37 -0.92
CA ALA A 156 16.46 28.15 -0.78
C ALA A 156 16.74 29.06 -1.99
N GLY A 157 16.29 28.70 -3.19
CA GLY A 157 16.50 29.46 -4.42
C GLY A 157 15.27 30.23 -4.91
N ASP A 158 14.05 29.77 -4.61
CA ASP A 158 12.82 30.30 -5.22
C ASP A 158 11.86 30.99 -4.22
N CYS A 159 12.01 30.79 -2.90
CA CYS A 159 11.11 31.34 -1.88
C CYS A 159 11.46 32.80 -1.56
N ASP A 160 10.71 33.75 -2.09
CA ASP A 160 10.95 35.20 -1.94
C ASP A 160 10.10 35.86 -0.84
N TYR A 161 9.20 35.10 -0.22
CA TYR A 161 8.36 35.54 0.88
C TYR A 161 8.40 34.53 2.02
N ARG A 162 8.48 35.02 3.26
CA ARG A 162 8.46 34.17 4.45
C ARG A 162 7.81 34.84 5.65
N ILE A 163 7.03 34.06 6.41
CA ILE A 163 6.63 34.41 7.78
C ILE A 163 7.11 33.29 8.69
N VAL A 164 7.84 33.67 9.75
CA VAL A 164 8.30 32.74 10.78
C VAL A 164 7.64 33.11 12.10
N THR A 165 6.92 32.16 12.68
CA THR A 165 6.24 32.32 13.98
C THR A 165 6.78 31.28 14.94
N ASN A 166 7.35 31.71 16.06
CA ASN A 166 7.68 30.80 17.15
C ASN A 166 6.37 30.29 17.76
N ILE A 167 6.26 28.98 17.87
CA ILE A 167 5.11 28.28 18.47
C ILE A 167 5.59 27.48 19.68
N GLU A 168 4.66 26.89 20.41
CA GLU A 168 5.02 26.00 21.51
C GLU A 168 5.89 24.85 20.99
N ASN A 169 7.01 24.60 21.67
CA ASN A 169 7.99 23.56 21.35
C ASN A 169 8.51 23.57 19.90
N GLY A 170 8.48 24.71 19.19
CA GLY A 170 9.00 24.76 17.83
C GLY A 170 8.74 26.05 17.05
N VAL A 171 8.66 25.92 15.73
CA VAL A 171 8.49 27.05 14.81
C VAL A 171 7.54 26.69 13.65
N SER A 172 6.71 27.66 13.26
CA SER A 172 5.84 27.60 12.08
C SER A 172 6.40 28.52 10.99
N VAL A 173 6.60 27.99 9.78
CA VAL A 173 7.21 28.70 8.66
C VAL A 173 6.27 28.69 7.47
N GLU A 174 5.79 29.86 7.06
CA GLU A 174 5.09 30.06 5.78
C GLU A 174 6.13 30.37 4.70
N TYR A 175 6.27 29.49 3.72
CA TYR A 175 7.08 29.67 2.52
C TYR A 175 6.20 30.23 1.41
N GLY A 176 6.59 31.36 0.82
CA GLY A 176 5.86 32.02 -0.26
C GLY A 176 6.70 32.14 -1.52
N PHE A 177 6.06 31.78 -2.64
CA PHE A 177 6.60 31.90 -3.99
C PHE A 177 5.73 32.92 -4.74
N THR A 178 5.97 34.21 -4.49
CA THR A 178 4.98 35.27 -4.75
C THR A 178 4.58 35.37 -6.22
N VAL A 179 5.52 35.18 -7.15
CA VAL A 179 5.25 35.18 -8.60
C VAL A 179 4.32 34.03 -9.01
N LYS A 180 4.37 32.90 -8.30
CA LYS A 180 3.48 31.76 -8.50
C LYS A 180 2.21 31.86 -7.67
N GLY A 181 2.16 32.75 -6.68
CA GLY A 181 1.09 32.83 -5.68
C GLY A 181 0.82 31.50 -5.01
N ILE A 182 1.90 30.79 -4.66
CA ILE A 182 1.87 29.56 -3.88
C ILE A 182 2.41 29.90 -2.49
N TYR A 183 1.68 29.52 -1.45
CA TYR A 183 2.09 29.66 -0.04
C TYR A 183 1.83 28.35 0.70
N VAL A 184 2.81 27.89 1.45
CA VAL A 184 2.76 26.63 2.19
C VAL A 184 3.30 26.88 3.58
N THR A 185 2.58 26.44 4.60
CA THR A 185 3.10 26.43 5.98
C THR A 185 3.63 25.05 6.36
N VAL A 186 4.82 25.01 6.96
CA VAL A 186 5.39 23.82 7.61
C VAL A 186 5.73 24.15 9.05
N GLU A 187 5.37 23.26 9.96
CA GLU A 187 5.65 23.38 11.39
C GLU A 187 6.70 22.34 11.78
N TYR A 188 7.71 22.78 12.53
CA TYR A 188 8.80 21.95 13.04
C TYR A 188 8.76 22.01 14.57
N VAL A 189 8.41 20.91 15.23
CA VAL A 189 8.16 20.89 16.68
C VAL A 189 8.79 19.67 17.34
N LEU A 190 8.99 19.76 18.66
CA LEU A 190 9.30 18.61 19.52
C LEU A 190 8.05 18.18 20.27
N GLU A 191 7.74 16.89 20.21
CA GLU A 191 6.62 16.27 20.94
C GLU A 191 7.00 14.86 21.38
N ASP A 192 6.73 14.54 22.65
CA ASP A 192 6.94 13.19 23.21
C ASP A 192 8.35 12.60 22.96
N GLY A 193 9.38 13.46 22.97
CA GLY A 193 10.76 13.06 22.70
C GLY A 193 11.06 12.73 21.25
N GLN A 194 10.21 13.19 20.32
CA GLN A 194 10.30 12.99 18.88
C GLN A 194 10.38 14.35 18.18
N PHE A 195 11.00 14.37 17.01
CA PHE A 195 10.95 15.54 16.13
C PHE A 195 9.80 15.37 15.13
N VAL A 196 8.92 16.36 15.04
CA VAL A 196 7.69 16.29 14.24
C VAL A 196 7.67 17.41 13.20
N VAL A 197 7.31 17.03 11.97
CA VAL A 197 7.11 17.94 10.84
C VAL A 197 5.65 17.87 10.39
N ARG A 198 4.95 19.00 10.41
CA ARG A 198 3.54 19.08 9.98
C ARG A 198 3.35 19.99 8.79
N VAL A 199 2.43 19.62 7.91
CA VAL A 199 1.91 20.47 6.84
C VAL A 199 0.39 20.59 7.03
N PRO A 200 -0.08 21.68 7.67
CA PRO A 200 -1.50 21.92 7.88
C PRO A 200 -2.25 22.10 6.56
N ALA A 201 -3.33 21.34 6.35
CA ALA A 201 -4.05 21.31 5.07
C ALA A 201 -4.68 22.66 4.70
N ASP A 202 -5.17 23.40 5.69
CA ASP A 202 -5.82 24.71 5.54
C ASP A 202 -4.83 25.86 5.30
N LYS A 203 -3.53 25.61 5.47
CA LYS A 203 -2.44 26.57 5.23
C LYS A 203 -1.66 26.29 3.93
N ILE A 204 -2.28 25.56 3.00
CA ILE A 204 -1.82 25.45 1.61
C ILE A 204 -2.68 26.39 0.76
N VAL A 205 -2.06 27.44 0.22
CA VAL A 205 -2.76 28.51 -0.49
C VAL A 205 -2.25 28.65 -1.91
N GLU A 206 -3.20 28.63 -2.86
CA GLU A 206 -2.95 28.77 -4.29
C GLU A 206 -3.80 29.92 -4.86
N GLU A 207 -3.17 31.06 -5.11
CA GLU A 207 -3.84 32.29 -5.57
C GLU A 207 -3.78 32.47 -7.09
N THR A 208 -3.07 31.58 -7.80
CA THR A 208 -2.90 31.64 -9.26
C THR A 208 -3.21 30.32 -9.97
N ARG A 209 -2.85 30.23 -11.25
CA ARG A 209 -3.03 29.03 -12.09
C ARG A 209 -2.03 27.91 -11.79
N TYR A 210 -1.08 28.16 -10.90
CA TYR A 210 -0.08 27.19 -10.51
C TYR A 210 -0.60 26.40 -9.32
N ILE A 211 -0.72 25.09 -9.49
CA ILE A 211 -1.24 24.18 -8.46
C ILE A 211 -0.18 23.19 -8.01
N ILE A 212 -0.11 22.93 -6.71
CA ILE A 212 0.84 22.03 -6.06
C ILE A 212 0.39 20.58 -6.23
N ASN A 213 1.35 19.68 -6.49
CA ASN A 213 1.11 18.25 -6.51
C ASN A 213 1.71 17.55 -5.31
N THR A 214 2.92 17.92 -4.90
CA THR A 214 3.69 17.22 -3.87
C THR A 214 4.60 18.20 -3.17
N ILE A 215 4.74 18.02 -1.84
CA ILE A 215 5.68 18.73 -1.00
C ILE A 215 6.64 17.68 -0.41
N SER A 216 7.90 17.72 -0.80
CA SER A 216 8.95 16.91 -0.18
C SER A 216 9.47 17.65 1.05
N VAL A 217 9.44 17.00 2.21
CA VAL A 217 9.88 17.61 3.48
C VAL A 217 11.25 17.09 3.87
N LEU A 218 12.14 18.00 4.25
CA LEU A 218 13.50 17.72 4.72
C LEU A 218 14.27 16.72 3.82
N PRO A 219 14.35 16.93 2.49
CA PRO A 219 14.86 15.95 1.54
C PRO A 219 16.34 15.56 1.70
N PHE A 220 17.08 16.28 2.55
CA PHE A 220 18.48 16.02 2.85
C PHE A 220 18.74 15.75 4.34
N PHE A 221 17.71 15.56 5.17
CA PHE A 221 17.88 15.23 6.57
C PHE A 221 18.45 13.82 6.72
N GLY A 222 19.64 13.72 7.33
CA GLY A 222 20.40 12.47 7.37
C GLY A 222 21.11 12.12 6.06
N ALA A 223 21.30 13.06 5.13
CA ALA A 223 22.07 12.79 3.92
C ALA A 223 23.54 12.47 4.24
N ALA A 224 24.09 11.47 3.54
CA ALA A 224 25.46 11.00 3.75
C ALA A 224 26.19 10.72 2.44
N ASN A 225 27.49 11.00 2.41
CA ASN A 225 28.36 10.57 1.31
C ASN A 225 28.77 9.10 1.48
N VAL A 226 29.48 8.56 0.49
CA VAL A 226 29.92 7.15 0.48
C VAL A 226 31.05 6.82 1.46
N GLU A 227 31.69 7.83 2.06
CA GLU A 227 32.77 7.65 3.04
C GLU A 227 32.23 7.43 4.45
N LYS A 228 30.94 7.72 4.68
CA LYS A 228 30.27 7.47 5.96
C LYS A 228 29.86 6.00 6.08
N GLU A 229 30.04 5.46 7.28
CA GLU A 229 29.47 4.17 7.65
C GLU A 229 27.97 4.33 7.95
N GLY A 230 27.15 3.48 7.36
CA GLY A 230 25.72 3.58 7.51
C GLY A 230 24.93 3.08 6.30
N TYR A 231 23.62 3.26 6.39
CA TYR A 231 22.68 2.82 5.36
C TYR A 231 21.37 3.60 5.41
N MET A 232 20.59 3.46 4.34
CA MET A 232 19.18 3.83 4.27
C MET A 232 18.34 2.55 4.29
N PHE A 233 17.31 2.53 5.13
CA PHE A 233 16.26 1.51 5.14
C PHE A 233 15.00 2.06 4.47
N TYR A 234 14.30 1.24 3.69
CA TYR A 234 13.04 1.59 3.02
C TYR A 234 12.11 0.37 2.87
N PRO A 235 10.79 0.59 2.73
CA PRO A 235 9.77 -0.45 2.87
C PRO A 235 9.46 -1.13 1.53
N ASP A 236 10.48 -1.67 0.86
CA ASP A 236 10.32 -2.48 -0.36
C ASP A 236 9.98 -3.92 0.01
N GLY A 237 8.74 -4.36 -0.21
CA GLY A 237 8.27 -5.68 0.19
C GLY A 237 8.35 -5.89 1.71
N CYS A 238 9.12 -6.88 2.16
CA CYS A 238 9.37 -7.12 3.59
C CYS A 238 10.25 -6.05 4.26
N GLY A 239 10.98 -5.26 3.47
CA GLY A 239 11.95 -4.27 3.93
C GLY A 239 13.30 -4.44 3.23
N ALA A 240 13.98 -3.34 2.94
CA ALA A 240 15.23 -3.34 2.18
C ALA A 240 16.24 -2.30 2.69
N VAL A 241 17.51 -2.56 2.41
CA VAL A 241 18.62 -1.70 2.81
C VAL A 241 19.50 -1.31 1.61
N THR A 242 19.91 -0.04 1.58
CA THR A 242 20.98 0.51 0.75
C THR A 242 22.13 0.99 1.64
N LEU A 243 23.29 0.35 1.55
CA LEU A 243 24.54 0.76 2.20
C LEU A 243 25.12 2.02 1.55
N PHE A 244 25.64 2.96 2.35
CA PHE A 244 26.21 4.19 1.80
C PHE A 244 27.44 3.94 0.93
N ASN A 245 28.30 3.02 1.34
CA ASN A 245 29.60 2.74 0.73
C ASN A 245 29.55 1.77 -0.46
N ASN A 246 28.37 1.20 -0.79
CA ASN A 246 28.25 0.25 -1.89
C ASN A 246 28.07 0.90 -3.29
N ALA A 247 28.34 2.20 -3.41
CA ALA A 247 28.08 2.95 -4.64
C ALA A 247 28.86 2.44 -5.87
N GLU A 248 30.07 1.90 -5.68
CA GLU A 248 30.91 1.39 -6.77
C GLU A 248 30.37 0.11 -7.42
N ASN A 249 29.57 -0.67 -6.68
CA ASN A 249 28.95 -1.89 -7.18
C ASN A 249 27.60 -1.65 -7.87
N ARG A 250 27.11 -0.39 -7.87
CA ARG A 250 25.85 -0.03 -8.52
C ARG A 250 26.04 0.20 -10.01
N VAL A 251 24.93 0.11 -10.75
CA VAL A 251 24.89 0.44 -12.18
C VAL A 251 25.26 1.91 -12.41
N GLN A 252 25.95 2.22 -13.51
CA GLN A 252 26.49 3.56 -13.79
C GLN A 252 25.43 4.69 -13.76
N SER A 253 24.19 4.37 -14.11
CA SER A 253 23.05 5.30 -14.08
C SER A 253 22.05 4.86 -13.02
N VAL A 254 22.45 4.94 -11.75
CA VAL A 254 21.59 4.63 -10.59
C VAL A 254 20.33 5.49 -10.68
N LYS A 255 19.17 4.83 -10.61
CA LYS A 255 17.87 5.48 -10.55
C LYS A 255 17.40 5.53 -9.10
N LYS A 256 16.62 6.55 -8.76
CA LYS A 256 15.91 6.61 -7.49
C LYS A 256 14.91 5.46 -7.36
N GLY A 257 14.70 4.99 -6.14
CA GLY A 257 13.55 4.19 -5.74
C GLY A 257 12.43 5.10 -5.27
N THR A 258 11.19 4.75 -5.60
CA THR A 258 10.00 5.50 -5.15
C THR A 258 8.90 4.52 -4.77
N TRP A 259 8.35 4.67 -3.57
CA TRP A 259 7.23 3.89 -3.09
C TRP A 259 6.11 4.83 -2.68
N LYS A 260 4.86 4.43 -2.90
CA LYS A 260 3.70 5.17 -2.45
C LYS A 260 2.94 4.33 -1.43
N ALA A 261 2.51 4.95 -0.33
CA ALA A 261 1.83 4.21 0.73
C ALA A 261 0.56 3.56 0.18
N TYR A 262 0.47 2.24 0.37
CA TYR A 262 -0.69 1.39 0.06
C TYR A 262 -1.15 1.39 -1.42
N THR A 263 -0.41 1.98 -2.35
CA THR A 263 -0.81 2.01 -3.76
C THR A 263 0.38 2.29 -4.66
N THR A 264 0.15 2.33 -5.96
CA THR A 264 1.19 2.68 -6.94
C THR A 264 0.81 3.91 -7.76
N ASN A 265 1.75 4.39 -8.57
CA ASN A 265 1.49 5.50 -9.48
C ASN A 265 0.53 5.12 -10.63
N LYS A 266 0.30 3.83 -10.86
CA LYS A 266 -0.58 3.31 -11.90
C LYS A 266 -1.78 2.61 -11.27
N ILE A 267 -2.93 3.28 -11.29
CA ILE A 267 -4.21 2.67 -10.94
C ILE A 267 -4.72 1.94 -12.18
N SER A 268 -4.38 0.66 -12.29
CA SER A 268 -4.86 -0.26 -13.32
C SER A 268 -5.11 -1.61 -12.69
N LEU A 269 -6.23 -2.24 -13.04
CA LEU A 269 -6.58 -3.55 -12.53
C LEU A 269 -5.55 -4.61 -12.95
N ASP A 270 -5.08 -4.55 -14.20
CA ASP A 270 -4.07 -5.50 -14.69
C ASP A 270 -2.73 -5.33 -13.98
N TYR A 271 -2.42 -4.10 -13.60
CA TYR A 271 -1.22 -3.82 -12.83
C TYR A 271 -1.32 -4.44 -11.43
N TRP A 272 -2.48 -4.31 -10.77
CA TRP A 272 -2.73 -4.93 -9.46
C TRP A 272 -2.72 -6.46 -9.51
N LEU A 273 -3.30 -7.04 -10.57
CA LEU A 273 -3.29 -8.49 -10.78
C LEU A 273 -1.91 -9.03 -11.19
N ALA A 274 -1.02 -8.18 -11.70
CA ALA A 274 0.39 -8.49 -11.92
C ALA A 274 1.19 -8.12 -10.66
N THR A 275 1.01 -8.92 -9.59
CA THR A 275 1.52 -8.68 -8.23
C THR A 275 2.97 -8.19 -8.19
N ASP A 276 3.89 -8.84 -8.92
CA ASP A 276 5.31 -8.46 -9.02
C ASP A 276 5.55 -7.01 -9.49
N GLU A 277 4.68 -6.48 -10.34
CA GLU A 277 4.78 -5.10 -10.82
C GLU A 277 4.10 -4.12 -9.84
N TYR A 278 2.94 -4.47 -9.29
CA TYR A 278 2.23 -3.63 -8.33
C TYR A 278 3.02 -3.43 -7.06
N GLU A 279 3.35 -4.51 -6.37
CA GLU A 279 3.88 -4.45 -5.02
C GLU A 279 5.29 -3.84 -4.98
N ARG A 280 6.02 -3.87 -6.11
CA ARG A 280 7.34 -3.24 -6.27
C ARG A 280 7.42 -1.77 -5.90
N TYR A 281 6.31 -1.05 -5.98
CA TYR A 281 6.29 0.40 -5.74
C TYR A 281 5.26 0.80 -4.68
N THR A 282 4.73 -0.15 -3.91
CA THR A 282 3.90 0.12 -2.74
C THR A 282 4.74 0.10 -1.48
N ALA A 283 4.33 0.88 -0.48
CA ALA A 283 4.85 0.76 0.87
C ALA A 283 3.73 0.24 1.79
N ALA A 284 3.92 -0.95 2.36
CA ALA A 284 3.00 -1.54 3.34
C ALA A 284 2.99 -0.76 4.67
N MET A 285 4.07 -0.02 4.93
CA MET A 285 4.20 0.91 6.04
C MET A 285 4.86 2.19 5.53
N PRO A 286 4.33 3.37 5.86
CA PRO A 286 4.84 4.66 5.40
C PRO A 286 6.06 5.10 6.25
N VAL A 287 7.14 4.30 6.22
CA VAL A 287 8.32 4.48 7.08
C VAL A 287 9.62 4.41 6.30
N PHE A 288 10.65 5.11 6.74
CA PHE A 288 12.03 4.91 6.28
C PHE A 288 13.03 5.15 7.40
N GLY A 289 14.26 4.67 7.23
CA GLY A 289 15.29 4.82 8.25
C GLY A 289 16.64 5.23 7.70
N VAL A 290 17.45 5.87 8.54
CA VAL A 290 18.84 6.23 8.24
C VAL A 290 19.71 5.86 9.43
N LYS A 291 20.80 5.12 9.19
CA LYS A 291 21.85 4.83 10.18
C LYS A 291 23.14 5.54 9.80
N HIS A 292 23.74 6.25 10.74
CA HIS A 292 25.06 6.89 10.72
C HIS A 292 25.92 6.33 11.87
N ALA A 293 26.82 5.38 11.57
CA ALA A 293 27.59 4.67 12.60
C ALA A 293 26.68 4.18 13.74
N ASP A 294 26.87 4.68 14.97
CA ASP A 294 26.11 4.32 16.18
C ASP A 294 24.88 5.23 16.44
N ASN A 295 24.40 5.95 15.41
CA ASN A 295 23.23 6.81 15.49
C ASN A 295 22.28 6.46 14.37
N ALA A 296 20.99 6.51 14.62
CA ALA A 296 19.99 6.31 13.58
C ALA A 296 18.74 7.13 13.86
N PHE A 297 17.88 7.22 12.85
CA PHE A 297 16.49 7.58 13.07
C PHE A 297 15.56 6.73 12.21
N LEU A 298 14.35 6.54 12.69
CA LEU A 298 13.18 6.11 11.92
C LEU A 298 12.30 7.33 11.65
N ALA A 299 11.88 7.54 10.42
CA ALA A 299 10.87 8.52 10.04
C ALA A 299 9.56 7.79 9.69
N VAL A 300 8.45 8.27 10.24
CA VAL A 300 7.10 7.65 10.12
C VAL A 300 6.09 8.71 9.74
N VAL A 301 5.24 8.45 8.74
CA VAL A 301 4.04 9.27 8.52
C VAL A 301 2.94 8.83 9.48
N THR A 302 2.49 9.73 10.34
CA THR A 302 1.54 9.44 11.43
C THR A 302 0.16 10.04 11.19
N ALA A 303 0.03 10.96 10.24
CA ALA A 303 -1.25 11.48 9.78
C ALA A 303 -1.28 11.54 8.24
N CYS A 304 -2.38 11.08 7.65
CA CYS A 304 -2.58 11.00 6.21
C CYS A 304 -1.48 10.17 5.50
N ASP A 305 -1.20 8.99 6.06
CA ASP A 305 -0.17 8.09 5.53
C ASP A 305 -0.46 7.62 4.10
N GLU A 306 -1.72 7.38 3.76
CA GLU A 306 -2.15 6.95 2.43
C GLU A 306 -1.72 7.92 1.34
N ILE A 307 -1.65 9.23 1.60
CA ILE A 307 -1.21 10.24 0.63
C ILE A 307 0.28 10.59 0.74
N SER A 308 1.08 9.70 1.31
CA SER A 308 2.54 9.82 1.34
C SER A 308 3.23 8.94 0.30
N GLY A 309 4.43 9.35 -0.08
CA GLY A 309 5.39 8.54 -0.82
C GLY A 309 6.78 8.68 -0.21
N ILE A 310 7.65 7.72 -0.50
CA ILE A 310 9.03 7.67 -0.06
C ILE A 310 9.91 7.70 -1.31
N THR A 311 10.86 8.62 -1.34
CA THR A 311 11.87 8.68 -2.40
C THR A 311 13.24 8.36 -1.80
N CYS A 312 13.91 7.33 -2.33
CA CYS A 312 15.27 6.95 -1.99
C CYS A 312 16.20 7.24 -3.17
N GLU A 313 17.20 8.10 -2.97
CA GLU A 313 18.19 8.46 -3.98
C GLU A 313 19.60 8.13 -3.45
N PRO A 314 20.16 6.94 -3.80
CA PRO A 314 21.53 6.61 -3.46
C PRO A 314 22.53 7.52 -4.17
N SER A 315 23.76 7.54 -3.64
CA SER A 315 24.89 8.24 -4.24
C SER A 315 25.05 7.87 -5.73
N GLY A 316 25.19 8.88 -6.58
CA GLY A 316 25.25 8.77 -8.05
C GLY A 316 23.92 9.09 -8.74
N CYS A 317 22.79 9.02 -8.03
CA CYS A 317 21.49 9.41 -8.57
C CYS A 317 21.50 10.91 -8.98
N ASN A 318 21.08 11.18 -10.21
CA ASN A 318 21.09 12.53 -10.83
C ASN A 318 22.47 13.23 -10.80
N ASN A 319 23.57 12.46 -10.80
CA ASN A 319 24.95 12.95 -10.69
C ASN A 319 25.27 13.67 -9.36
N VAL A 320 24.60 13.29 -8.27
CA VAL A 320 24.90 13.79 -6.92
C VAL A 320 25.42 12.64 -6.07
N ASN A 321 26.62 12.79 -5.52
CA ASN A 321 27.29 11.75 -4.72
C ASN A 321 26.85 11.79 -3.25
N LEU A 322 25.54 11.80 -3.02
CA LEU A 322 24.91 11.78 -1.70
C LEU A 322 23.78 10.76 -1.69
N ASN A 323 23.78 9.93 -0.65
CA ASN A 323 22.66 9.09 -0.26
C ASN A 323 21.64 9.96 0.48
N ARG A 324 20.38 9.92 0.06
CA ARG A 324 19.29 10.66 0.68
C ARG A 324 17.97 9.91 0.53
N ILE A 325 17.13 9.99 1.54
CA ILE A 325 15.81 9.39 1.55
C ILE A 325 14.86 10.31 2.32
N TYR A 326 13.64 10.47 1.83
CA TYR A 326 12.68 11.42 2.38
C TYR A 326 11.24 11.12 1.96
N PHE A 327 10.29 11.77 2.63
CA PHE A 327 8.88 11.71 2.28
C PHE A 327 8.49 12.76 1.24
N ASP A 328 7.69 12.31 0.28
CA ASP A 328 6.90 13.10 -0.66
C ASP A 328 5.44 13.13 -0.16
N LEU A 329 4.99 14.28 0.33
CA LEU A 329 3.61 14.44 0.81
C LEU A 329 2.73 14.90 -0.36
N HIS A 330 1.86 14.02 -0.83
CA HIS A 330 1.02 14.31 -1.99
C HIS A 330 -0.15 15.23 -1.62
N ILE A 331 -0.27 16.32 -2.38
CA ILE A 331 -1.35 17.30 -2.27
C ILE A 331 -2.48 16.96 -3.23
N ARG A 332 -2.17 16.28 -4.34
CA ARG A 332 -3.12 15.89 -5.37
C ARG A 332 -2.75 14.55 -5.99
N ASN A 333 -3.75 13.86 -6.52
CA ASN A 333 -3.53 12.67 -7.34
C ASN A 333 -3.03 13.06 -8.75
N LEU A 334 -2.09 12.25 -9.24
CA LEU A 334 -1.58 12.29 -10.61
C LEU A 334 -2.04 11.01 -11.31
N PHE A 335 -2.59 11.14 -12.51
CA PHE A 335 -3.10 10.04 -13.32
C PHE A 335 -2.35 9.96 -14.64
N ASP A 336 -1.64 8.86 -14.86
CA ASP A 336 -1.04 8.59 -16.15
C ASP A 336 -2.10 8.06 -17.12
N VAL A 337 -2.22 8.72 -18.27
CA VAL A 337 -3.17 8.36 -19.32
C VAL A 337 -2.40 7.99 -20.55
N SER A 338 -2.43 6.71 -20.92
CA SER A 338 -1.87 6.26 -22.18
C SER A 338 -2.83 6.56 -23.34
N GLN A 339 -2.38 7.37 -24.29
CA GLN A 339 -3.14 7.71 -25.48
C GLN A 339 -2.71 6.83 -26.66
N PHE A 340 -3.33 5.66 -26.83
CA PHE A 340 -3.18 4.88 -28.06
C PHE A 340 -4.24 5.28 -29.10
N ASN A 341 -3.88 5.23 -30.38
CA ASN A 341 -4.78 5.45 -31.53
C ASN A 341 -5.51 6.81 -31.62
N VAL A 342 -4.91 7.88 -31.09
CA VAL A 342 -5.45 9.23 -31.33
C VAL A 342 -5.21 9.63 -32.79
N THR A 343 -6.28 9.69 -33.57
CA THR A 343 -6.23 10.24 -34.92
C THR A 343 -6.26 11.76 -34.81
N THR A 344 -5.12 12.41 -35.03
CA THR A 344 -5.09 13.86 -35.19
C THR A 344 -5.85 14.26 -36.47
N GLU A 345 -6.32 15.50 -36.58
CA GLU A 345 -7.03 16.02 -37.78
C GLU A 345 -6.27 15.81 -39.11
N VAL A 346 -4.98 15.45 -39.04
CA VAL A 346 -4.09 15.22 -40.20
C VAL A 346 -3.89 13.72 -40.52
N GLY A 347 -4.65 12.80 -39.90
CA GLY A 347 -4.60 11.38 -40.24
C GLY A 347 -3.29 10.68 -39.88
N VAL A 348 -2.49 11.27 -38.98
CA VAL A 348 -1.30 10.64 -38.42
C VAL A 348 -1.69 9.99 -37.10
N THR A 349 -1.65 8.65 -37.06
CA THR A 349 -1.66 7.87 -35.83
C THR A 349 -0.28 8.04 -35.19
N SER A 350 -0.14 8.91 -34.19
CA SER A 350 1.09 8.92 -33.39
C SER A 350 1.16 7.63 -32.58
N GLY A 351 2.35 7.02 -32.49
CA GLY A 351 2.62 6.01 -31.46
C GLY A 351 2.25 6.58 -30.10
N GLY A 352 1.73 5.73 -29.21
CA GLY A 352 1.06 6.14 -27.99
C GLY A 352 1.81 7.23 -27.22
N ARG A 353 1.09 8.25 -26.75
CA ARG A 353 1.63 9.29 -25.86
C ARG A 353 1.05 9.09 -24.47
N ASP A 354 1.90 8.91 -23.48
CA ASP A 354 1.48 9.02 -22.09
C ASP A 354 1.41 10.51 -21.71
N ILE A 355 0.29 10.91 -21.12
CA ILE A 355 0.12 12.24 -20.53
C ILE A 355 -0.25 12.09 -19.06
N THR A 356 0.23 13.00 -18.22
CA THR A 356 -0.20 13.05 -16.81
C THR A 356 -1.35 14.03 -16.67
N ARG A 357 -2.47 13.55 -16.14
CA ARG A 357 -3.60 14.36 -15.69
C ARG A 357 -3.46 14.58 -14.19
N ILE A 358 -3.95 15.71 -13.72
CA ILE A 358 -3.80 16.12 -12.33
C ILE A 358 -5.21 16.35 -11.81
N ASP A 359 -5.46 15.85 -10.61
CA ASP A 359 -6.67 16.21 -9.89
C ASP A 359 -6.74 17.73 -9.73
N LYS A 360 -7.95 18.28 -9.65
CA LYS A 360 -8.13 19.71 -9.35
C LYS A 360 -8.20 19.95 -7.86
N GLN A 361 -8.70 18.97 -7.10
CA GLN A 361 -8.94 19.12 -5.67
C GLN A 361 -7.68 18.81 -4.85
N ILE A 362 -7.51 19.52 -3.74
CA ILE A 362 -6.50 19.20 -2.73
C ILE A 362 -7.01 18.02 -1.91
N LEU A 363 -6.17 17.01 -1.72
CA LEU A 363 -6.43 15.91 -0.80
C LEU A 363 -6.46 16.46 0.63
N ALA A 364 -7.59 16.28 1.30
CA ALA A 364 -7.84 16.81 2.64
C ALA A 364 -6.94 16.14 3.70
N GLY A 365 -6.83 16.78 4.87
CA GLY A 365 -6.13 16.25 6.03
C GLY A 365 -4.74 16.85 6.24
N GLU A 366 -4.35 16.97 7.51
CA GLU A 366 -3.00 17.37 7.90
C GLU A 366 -2.03 16.23 7.63
N ARG A 367 -0.85 16.54 7.10
CA ARG A 367 0.24 15.56 6.96
C ARG A 367 1.23 15.75 8.10
N GLU A 368 1.56 14.65 8.76
CA GLU A 368 2.50 14.64 9.89
C GLU A 368 3.57 13.57 9.68
N VAL A 369 4.84 13.95 9.85
CA VAL A 369 5.99 13.04 9.87
C VAL A 369 6.66 13.13 11.24
N ARG A 370 6.85 11.99 11.91
CA ARG A 370 7.59 11.87 13.18
C ARG A 370 8.93 11.18 12.97
N TYR A 371 9.96 11.68 13.63
CA TYR A 371 11.31 11.14 13.63
C TYR A 371 11.67 10.61 15.03
N PHE A 372 11.98 9.33 15.11
CA PHE A 372 12.40 8.60 16.31
C PHE A 372 13.91 8.40 16.25
N PHE A 373 14.66 8.99 17.18
CA PHE A 373 16.12 8.87 17.21
C PHE A 373 16.57 7.70 18.07
N LEU A 374 17.57 6.99 17.57
CA LEU A 374 18.11 5.75 18.13
C LEU A 374 19.64 5.87 18.20
N ASN A 375 20.25 5.25 19.19
CA ASN A 375 21.70 5.29 19.42
C ASN A 375 22.23 3.93 19.88
N ASP A 376 23.55 3.77 19.78
CA ASP A 376 24.29 2.58 20.20
C ASP A 376 23.69 1.29 19.62
N ASP A 377 23.40 0.29 20.46
CA ASP A 377 22.90 -1.02 20.03
C ASP A 377 21.51 -0.94 19.36
N GLU A 378 20.72 0.09 19.66
CA GLU A 378 19.41 0.34 19.06
C GLU A 378 19.50 1.09 17.72
N ALA A 379 20.67 1.59 17.33
CA ALA A 379 20.88 2.29 16.06
C ALA A 379 20.90 1.31 14.86
N SER A 380 19.84 0.53 14.67
CA SER A 380 19.71 -0.49 13.64
C SER A 380 18.30 -0.51 13.05
N TYR A 381 18.06 -1.22 11.93
CA TYR A 381 16.71 -1.39 11.39
C TYR A 381 15.85 -2.23 12.34
N SER A 382 16.48 -3.05 13.20
CA SER A 382 15.82 -3.76 14.28
C SER A 382 15.32 -2.81 15.36
N GLY A 383 16.15 -1.89 15.83
CA GLY A 383 15.72 -0.85 16.77
C GLY A 383 14.65 0.07 16.17
N MET A 384 14.72 0.36 14.87
CA MET A 384 13.66 1.07 14.15
C MET A 384 12.33 0.29 14.18
N ALA A 385 12.35 -1.01 13.87
CA ALA A 385 11.15 -1.85 13.92
C ALA A 385 10.57 -1.93 15.34
N ASN A 386 11.43 -2.06 16.37
CA ASN A 386 11.02 -2.07 17.78
C ASN A 386 10.32 -0.75 18.17
N ALA A 387 10.94 0.40 17.86
CA ALA A 387 10.37 1.70 18.14
C ALA A 387 9.02 1.91 17.41
N TYR A 388 8.90 1.40 16.19
CA TYR A 388 7.64 1.51 15.46
C TYR A 388 6.54 0.61 16.03
N ARG A 389 6.88 -0.64 16.38
CA ARG A 389 5.97 -1.57 17.05
C ARG A 389 5.44 -0.97 18.36
N GLU A 390 6.33 -0.43 19.19
CA GLU A 390 5.95 0.25 20.44
C GLU A 390 5.01 1.43 20.18
N TYR A 391 5.32 2.28 19.20
CA TYR A 391 4.45 3.39 18.80
C TYR A 391 3.06 2.91 18.38
N LEU A 392 2.96 1.83 17.58
CA LEU A 392 1.67 1.30 17.15
C LEU A 392 0.87 0.70 18.32
N ILE A 393 1.54 0.02 19.26
CA ILE A 393 0.90 -0.53 20.47
C ILE A 393 0.36 0.60 21.35
N GLU A 394 1.18 1.62 21.63
CA GLU A 394 0.79 2.75 22.50
C GLU A 394 -0.39 3.54 21.94
N ASN A 395 -0.52 3.60 20.61
CA ASN A 395 -1.65 4.25 19.94
C ASN A 395 -2.85 3.32 19.67
N GLY A 396 -2.77 2.04 20.08
CA GLY A 396 -3.84 1.06 19.86
C GLY A 396 -4.07 0.71 18.39
N GLU A 397 -3.04 0.86 17.56
CA GLU A 397 -3.07 0.58 16.11
C GLU A 397 -2.54 -0.82 15.75
N LEU A 398 -1.88 -1.49 16.69
CA LEU A 398 -1.45 -2.89 16.60
C LEU A 398 -2.04 -3.66 17.77
N VAL A 399 -2.92 -4.62 17.49
CA VAL A 399 -3.52 -5.49 18.51
C VAL A 399 -2.69 -6.75 18.72
N ASP A 400 -2.75 -7.26 19.94
CA ASP A 400 -2.28 -8.59 20.28
C ASP A 400 -3.41 -9.60 20.00
N SER A 401 -3.27 -10.36 18.92
CA SER A 401 -4.22 -11.40 18.52
C SER A 401 -3.75 -12.82 18.83
N ILE A 402 -2.59 -12.96 19.50
CA ILE A 402 -2.10 -14.24 20.01
C ILE A 402 -2.41 -14.30 21.50
N GLU A 403 -3.34 -15.16 21.91
CA GLU A 403 -3.64 -15.32 23.34
C GLU A 403 -2.57 -16.11 24.11
N ASP A 404 -2.37 -15.75 25.38
CA ASP A 404 -1.47 -16.45 26.30
C ASP A 404 -1.76 -17.97 26.35
N GLY A 405 -0.76 -18.77 25.99
CA GLY A 405 -0.85 -20.23 26.03
C GLY A 405 -1.47 -20.87 24.79
N GLU A 406 -1.77 -20.08 23.76
CA GLU A 406 -2.03 -20.62 22.42
C GLU A 406 -0.89 -21.52 21.93
N LYS A 407 -1.25 -22.49 21.08
CA LYS A 407 -0.31 -23.44 20.50
C LYS A 407 0.18 -22.91 19.15
N TYR A 408 1.47 -23.11 18.87
CA TYR A 408 2.08 -22.78 17.58
C TYR A 408 1.28 -23.43 16.43
N PRO A 409 0.66 -22.62 15.53
CA PRO A 409 -0.25 -23.13 14.52
C PRO A 409 0.47 -23.52 13.22
N LEU A 410 -0.09 -24.49 12.51
CA LEU A 410 0.23 -24.73 11.10
C LEU A 410 -0.67 -23.85 10.20
N ALA A 411 -0.09 -23.12 9.25
CA ALA A 411 -0.87 -22.38 8.26
C ALA A 411 -1.23 -23.30 7.08
N LEU A 412 -2.50 -23.32 6.68
CA LEU A 412 -2.98 -24.13 5.55
C LEU A 412 -3.97 -23.35 4.70
N SER A 413 -3.81 -23.43 3.39
CA SER A 413 -4.85 -23.08 2.43
C SER A 413 -5.36 -24.33 1.74
N PHE A 414 -6.67 -24.42 1.54
CA PHE A 414 -7.30 -25.50 0.79
C PHE A 414 -8.08 -24.97 -0.40
N MET A 415 -7.78 -25.51 -1.57
CA MET A 415 -8.51 -25.22 -2.81
C MET A 415 -9.77 -26.09 -2.83
N MET A 416 -10.94 -25.46 -2.71
CA MET A 416 -12.22 -26.16 -2.56
C MET A 416 -12.82 -26.58 -3.92
N GLY A 417 -13.05 -25.64 -4.84
CA GLY A 417 -13.46 -25.97 -6.20
C GLY A 417 -13.51 -24.77 -7.13
N VAL A 418 -13.24 -25.01 -8.41
CA VAL A 418 -13.08 -23.95 -9.43
C VAL A 418 -13.88 -24.26 -10.68
N THR A 419 -14.09 -23.25 -11.52
CA THR A 419 -14.81 -23.41 -12.78
C THR A 419 -13.83 -23.58 -13.95
N GLU A 420 -13.95 -24.70 -14.67
CA GLU A 420 -13.27 -24.93 -15.95
C GLU A 420 -14.16 -24.34 -17.06
N ARG A 421 -13.72 -23.23 -17.68
CA ARG A 421 -14.46 -22.59 -18.78
C ARG A 421 -14.45 -23.50 -20.02
N GLN A 422 -15.62 -23.85 -20.56
CA GLN A 422 -15.76 -24.73 -21.73
C GLN A 422 -16.64 -24.10 -22.82
N LEU A 423 -16.52 -24.59 -24.07
CA LEU A 423 -17.22 -24.02 -25.23
C LEU A 423 -18.76 -24.01 -25.16
N VAL A 424 -19.38 -24.86 -24.31
CA VAL A 424 -20.84 -25.05 -24.29
C VAL A 424 -21.41 -24.83 -22.90
N PHE A 425 -20.85 -25.50 -21.89
CA PHE A 425 -21.24 -25.35 -20.50
C PHE A 425 -20.00 -25.48 -19.63
N ASP A 426 -19.79 -24.50 -18.76
CA ASP A 426 -18.69 -24.56 -17.82
C ASP A 426 -18.84 -25.73 -16.87
N LYS A 427 -17.70 -26.26 -16.47
CA LYS A 427 -17.62 -27.45 -15.63
C LYS A 427 -17.04 -27.05 -14.28
N TYR A 428 -17.84 -27.23 -13.24
CA TYR A 428 -17.34 -27.10 -11.87
C TYR A 428 -16.42 -28.29 -11.54
N VAL A 429 -15.20 -28.00 -11.09
CA VAL A 429 -14.16 -28.96 -10.71
C VAL A 429 -14.02 -28.93 -9.18
N PRO A 430 -14.69 -29.84 -8.46
CA PRO A 430 -14.51 -29.95 -7.01
C PRO A 430 -13.15 -30.57 -6.70
N MET A 431 -12.38 -29.91 -5.84
CA MET A 431 -11.05 -30.33 -5.42
C MET A 431 -11.00 -30.77 -3.96
N THR A 432 -11.75 -30.09 -3.09
CA THR A 432 -11.83 -30.37 -1.66
C THR A 432 -13.25 -30.08 -1.16
N THR A 433 -13.89 -31.07 -0.52
CA THR A 433 -15.21 -30.89 0.11
C THR A 433 -15.06 -30.51 1.58
N PHE A 434 -16.12 -30.00 2.22
CA PHE A 434 -16.08 -29.74 3.67
C PHE A 434 -15.83 -31.03 4.48
N GLU A 435 -16.37 -32.17 4.04
CA GLU A 435 -16.10 -33.47 4.67
C GLU A 435 -14.63 -33.88 4.52
N ASN A 436 -13.99 -33.57 3.38
CA ASN A 436 -12.56 -33.79 3.20
C ASN A 436 -11.74 -32.91 4.17
N ILE A 437 -12.17 -31.68 4.45
CA ILE A 437 -11.52 -30.82 5.45
C ILE A 437 -11.58 -31.48 6.84
N GLU A 438 -12.77 -31.93 7.28
CA GLU A 438 -12.93 -32.64 8.56
C GLU A 438 -12.01 -33.88 8.63
N GLN A 439 -11.93 -34.65 7.54
CA GLN A 439 -11.05 -35.82 7.45
C GLN A 439 -9.57 -35.43 7.59
N MET A 440 -9.10 -34.46 6.80
CA MET A 440 -7.70 -34.04 6.81
C MET A 440 -7.31 -33.45 8.16
N LEU A 441 -8.15 -32.61 8.78
CA LEU A 441 -7.89 -32.05 10.10
C LEU A 441 -7.84 -33.13 11.19
N ASN A 442 -8.71 -34.13 11.16
CA ASN A 442 -8.64 -35.27 12.08
C ASN A 442 -7.35 -36.09 11.89
N GLU A 443 -6.94 -36.31 10.64
CA GLU A 443 -5.70 -37.02 10.34
C GLU A 443 -4.47 -36.25 10.83
N LEU A 444 -4.42 -34.94 10.59
CA LEU A 444 -3.34 -34.06 11.05
C LEU A 444 -3.27 -34.01 12.58
N GLN A 445 -4.42 -33.92 13.25
CA GLN A 445 -4.48 -33.96 14.71
C GLN A 445 -4.02 -35.31 15.27
N ALA A 446 -4.40 -36.42 14.64
CA ALA A 446 -3.94 -37.76 15.04
C ALA A 446 -2.42 -37.93 14.89
N GLU A 447 -1.81 -37.18 13.98
CA GLU A 447 -0.36 -37.13 13.79
C GLU A 447 0.35 -36.14 14.73
N GLY A 448 -0.39 -35.41 15.57
CA GLY A 448 0.16 -34.51 16.59
C GLY A 448 0.18 -33.02 16.21
N ILE A 449 -0.61 -32.59 15.22
CA ILE A 449 -0.80 -31.16 14.93
C ILE A 449 -1.84 -30.61 15.90
N GLU A 450 -1.41 -29.72 16.80
CA GLU A 450 -2.24 -29.25 17.92
C GLU A 450 -3.07 -28.00 17.59
N ALA A 451 -2.66 -27.23 16.57
CA ALA A 451 -3.30 -25.99 16.15
C ALA A 451 -3.13 -25.71 14.66
N GLY A 452 -3.99 -24.87 14.09
CA GLY A 452 -3.84 -24.40 12.70
C GLY A 452 -4.67 -23.17 12.36
N LYS A 453 -4.15 -22.38 11.42
CA LYS A 453 -4.86 -21.27 10.75
C LYS A 453 -5.17 -21.72 9.32
N VAL A 454 -6.45 -21.97 9.02
CA VAL A 454 -6.88 -22.68 7.81
C VAL A 454 -7.78 -21.80 6.94
N VAL A 455 -7.37 -21.52 5.71
CA VAL A 455 -8.13 -20.71 4.75
C VAL A 455 -8.75 -21.60 3.67
N LEU A 456 -10.08 -21.53 3.53
CA LEU A 456 -10.83 -22.26 2.51
C LEU A 456 -11.05 -21.37 1.28
N GLN A 457 -10.25 -21.61 0.25
CA GLN A 457 -10.24 -20.87 -1.01
C GLN A 457 -11.28 -21.44 -1.99
N HIS A 458 -11.94 -20.57 -2.77
CA HIS A 458 -12.93 -20.95 -3.80
C HIS A 458 -14.08 -21.85 -3.29
N TRP A 459 -14.67 -21.53 -2.14
CA TRP A 459 -15.75 -22.32 -1.52
C TRP A 459 -17.16 -22.03 -2.07
N ILE A 460 -17.31 -21.00 -2.92
CA ILE A 460 -18.59 -20.58 -3.48
C ILE A 460 -18.95 -21.35 -4.76
N LYS A 461 -20.22 -21.25 -5.18
CA LYS A 461 -20.75 -21.95 -6.38
C LYS A 461 -20.10 -21.47 -7.68
N ASN A 462 -19.80 -20.19 -7.75
CA ASN A 462 -19.21 -19.54 -8.91
C ASN A 462 -17.70 -19.35 -8.67
N ASP A 463 -16.99 -18.72 -9.60
CA ASP A 463 -15.57 -18.38 -9.37
C ASP A 463 -15.41 -17.40 -8.19
N GLU A 464 -14.21 -17.27 -7.62
CA GLU A 464 -13.92 -16.38 -6.48
C GLU A 464 -14.24 -14.91 -6.79
N ASP A 465 -14.15 -14.55 -8.07
CA ASP A 465 -14.45 -13.25 -8.64
C ASP A 465 -15.96 -12.99 -8.85
N ALA A 466 -16.82 -13.91 -8.44
CA ALA A 466 -18.24 -13.66 -8.44
C ALA A 466 -18.59 -12.73 -7.27
N PRO A 467 -19.27 -11.59 -7.52
CA PRO A 467 -19.66 -10.64 -6.47
C PRO A 467 -20.87 -11.13 -5.66
N THR A 468 -21.11 -12.44 -5.69
CA THR A 468 -22.17 -13.17 -5.02
C THR A 468 -21.56 -14.25 -4.12
N TYR A 469 -21.26 -13.85 -2.88
CA TYR A 469 -20.59 -14.70 -1.88
C TYR A 469 -21.47 -15.81 -1.29
N TRP A 470 -22.62 -16.09 -1.91
CA TRP A 470 -23.56 -17.15 -1.59
C TRP A 470 -24.40 -17.48 -2.85
N PRO A 471 -24.81 -18.74 -3.07
CA PRO A 471 -24.73 -19.88 -2.16
C PRO A 471 -23.40 -20.67 -2.25
N VAL A 472 -23.13 -21.46 -1.20
CA VAL A 472 -22.06 -22.48 -1.18
C VAL A 472 -22.22 -23.43 -2.36
N ALA A 473 -21.13 -23.83 -2.99
CA ALA A 473 -21.13 -24.86 -4.03
C ALA A 473 -21.73 -26.18 -3.51
N ASN A 474 -22.73 -26.71 -4.22
CA ASN A 474 -23.35 -27.99 -3.85
C ASN A 474 -22.36 -29.16 -4.01
N GLN A 475 -21.46 -29.05 -4.99
CA GLN A 475 -20.46 -30.06 -5.37
C GLN A 475 -19.43 -30.31 -4.27
N ILE A 476 -19.22 -29.36 -3.35
CA ILE A 476 -18.32 -29.48 -2.20
C ILE A 476 -19.06 -29.74 -0.87
N GLY A 477 -20.38 -29.98 -0.92
CA GLY A 477 -21.22 -30.30 0.25
C GLY A 477 -22.33 -29.28 0.53
N GLY A 478 -22.30 -28.11 -0.10
CA GLY A 478 -23.33 -27.08 0.03
C GLY A 478 -23.52 -26.59 1.48
N LYS A 479 -24.67 -25.97 1.73
CA LYS A 479 -25.03 -25.42 3.06
C LYS A 479 -24.96 -26.47 4.18
N LYS A 480 -25.32 -27.72 3.89
CA LYS A 480 -25.27 -28.80 4.88
C LYS A 480 -23.84 -29.18 5.24
N GLY A 481 -22.95 -29.30 4.25
CA GLY A 481 -21.53 -29.58 4.49
C GLY A 481 -20.87 -28.48 5.32
N LEU A 482 -21.16 -27.21 5.01
CA LEU A 482 -20.64 -26.09 5.80
C LEU A 482 -21.15 -26.10 7.26
N ALA A 483 -22.44 -26.43 7.47
CA ALA A 483 -23.00 -26.54 8.82
C ALA A 483 -22.35 -27.68 9.62
N ASN A 484 -22.11 -28.83 8.97
CA ASN A 484 -21.40 -29.94 9.60
C ASN A 484 -19.98 -29.55 9.99
N LEU A 485 -19.24 -28.87 9.10
CA LEU A 485 -17.90 -28.39 9.41
C LEU A 485 -17.92 -27.40 10.58
N ASN A 486 -18.87 -26.46 10.62
CA ASN A 486 -19.03 -25.56 11.75
C ASN A 486 -19.24 -26.31 13.06
N ASP A 487 -20.11 -27.31 13.08
CA ASP A 487 -20.39 -28.10 14.29
C ASP A 487 -19.16 -28.93 14.70
N TYR A 488 -18.44 -29.48 13.72
CA TYR A 488 -17.18 -30.18 13.94
C TYR A 488 -16.12 -29.29 14.61
N LEU A 489 -16.02 -28.03 14.19
CA LEU A 489 -15.05 -27.07 14.73
C LEU A 489 -15.34 -26.65 16.17
N ALA A 490 -16.55 -26.87 16.69
CA ALA A 490 -16.89 -26.58 18.09
C ALA A 490 -15.97 -27.33 19.08
N ASP A 491 -15.52 -28.53 18.70
CA ASP A 491 -14.63 -29.38 19.48
C ASP A 491 -13.14 -29.22 19.07
N LYS A 492 -12.82 -28.27 18.18
CA LYS A 492 -11.47 -28.03 17.63
C LYS A 492 -10.99 -26.61 17.94
N GLN A 493 -10.97 -26.26 19.23
CA GLN A 493 -10.70 -24.89 19.70
C GLN A 493 -9.38 -24.25 19.21
N ASN A 494 -8.40 -25.06 18.80
CA ASN A 494 -7.10 -24.58 18.31
C ASN A 494 -7.01 -24.47 16.78
N PHE A 495 -8.09 -24.74 16.04
CA PHE A 495 -8.15 -24.62 14.59
C PHE A 495 -9.08 -23.48 14.18
N SER A 496 -8.51 -22.34 13.81
CA SER A 496 -9.26 -21.24 13.19
C SER A 496 -9.46 -21.55 11.72
N VAL A 497 -10.71 -21.61 11.26
CA VAL A 497 -11.05 -21.86 9.84
C VAL A 497 -11.77 -20.67 9.24
N PHE A 498 -11.24 -20.15 8.14
CA PHE A 498 -11.72 -18.94 7.47
C PHE A 498 -12.28 -19.28 6.09
N LEU A 499 -13.42 -18.67 5.75
CA LEU A 499 -13.89 -18.65 4.36
C LEU A 499 -13.29 -17.43 3.65
N ALA A 500 -12.46 -17.63 2.63
CA ALA A 500 -11.89 -16.53 1.85
C ALA A 500 -12.94 -15.88 0.94
N ASN A 501 -12.93 -14.55 0.85
CA ASN A 501 -13.85 -13.77 0.03
C ASN A 501 -13.11 -12.58 -0.61
N ASN A 502 -13.13 -12.53 -1.94
CA ASN A 502 -12.74 -11.35 -2.70
C ASN A 502 -13.93 -10.40 -2.82
N PHE A 503 -14.02 -9.40 -1.93
CA PHE A 503 -15.10 -8.39 -2.03
C PHE A 503 -14.81 -7.26 -3.02
N ILE A 504 -13.55 -7.12 -3.44
CA ILE A 504 -13.04 -5.94 -4.15
C ILE A 504 -13.27 -6.06 -5.66
N PHE A 505 -13.02 -7.23 -6.23
CA PHE A 505 -13.13 -7.44 -7.67
C PHE A 505 -14.33 -8.28 -8.05
N ALA A 506 -14.84 -8.04 -9.26
CA ALA A 506 -16.05 -8.68 -9.76
C ALA A 506 -16.00 -8.86 -11.28
N ASP A 507 -16.39 -10.05 -11.75
CA ASP A 507 -16.64 -10.31 -13.18
C ASP A 507 -18.11 -10.04 -13.53
N GLU A 508 -18.35 -9.14 -14.49
CA GLU A 508 -19.68 -8.81 -15.03
C GLU A 508 -20.38 -10.04 -15.62
N GLU A 509 -19.62 -11.03 -16.12
CA GLU A 509 -20.18 -12.29 -16.63
C GLU A 509 -20.97 -13.06 -15.55
N GLU A 510 -20.61 -12.90 -14.28
CA GLU A 510 -21.28 -13.53 -13.12
C GLU A 510 -22.52 -12.75 -12.64
N GLY A 511 -22.60 -11.45 -12.96
CA GLY A 511 -23.67 -10.55 -12.55
C GLY A 511 -23.73 -10.27 -11.04
N GLY A 512 -24.73 -9.49 -10.60
CA GLY A 512 -24.91 -9.15 -9.17
C GLY A 512 -24.30 -7.82 -8.73
N PHE A 513 -23.89 -7.00 -9.70
CA PHE A 513 -23.52 -5.60 -9.58
C PHE A 513 -23.80 -4.88 -10.91
N SER A 514 -23.71 -3.56 -10.89
CA SER A 514 -23.77 -2.69 -12.07
C SER A 514 -22.37 -2.26 -12.48
N ALA A 515 -21.93 -2.61 -13.69
CA ALA A 515 -20.66 -2.16 -14.29
C ALA A 515 -20.59 -0.63 -14.56
N VAL A 516 -21.60 0.13 -14.10
CA VAL A 516 -21.68 1.58 -14.22
C VAL A 516 -21.79 2.25 -12.86
N SER A 517 -22.74 1.84 -12.01
CA SER A 517 -23.02 2.52 -10.74
C SER A 517 -22.30 1.91 -9.53
N ASP A 518 -21.83 0.68 -9.66
CA ASP A 518 -21.29 -0.08 -8.51
C ASP A 518 -19.76 -0.24 -8.58
N VAL A 519 -19.12 0.33 -9.60
CA VAL A 519 -17.69 0.18 -9.90
C VAL A 519 -16.93 1.47 -9.68
N VAL A 520 -15.64 1.32 -9.42
CA VAL A 520 -14.69 2.41 -9.26
C VAL A 520 -14.50 3.15 -10.59
N TYR A 521 -14.45 4.47 -10.55
CA TYR A 521 -13.97 5.28 -11.67
C TYR A 521 -12.61 5.90 -11.34
N THR A 522 -11.73 5.89 -12.34
CA THR A 522 -10.45 6.61 -12.30
C THR A 522 -10.66 8.12 -12.39
N GLY A 523 -9.65 8.92 -12.02
CA GLY A 523 -9.66 10.39 -12.12
C GLY A 523 -9.78 10.95 -13.55
N VAL A 524 -9.89 10.10 -14.56
CA VAL A 524 -10.20 10.45 -15.95
C VAL A 524 -11.57 9.95 -16.41
N SER A 525 -12.46 9.66 -15.46
CA SER A 525 -13.85 9.25 -15.65
C SER A 525 -14.02 7.99 -16.51
N LYS A 526 -13.11 7.03 -16.32
CA LYS A 526 -13.24 5.68 -16.87
C LYS A 526 -13.46 4.68 -15.75
N PRO A 527 -14.38 3.70 -15.90
CA PRO A 527 -14.44 2.55 -15.02
C PRO A 527 -13.07 1.89 -14.88
N LEU A 528 -12.72 1.47 -13.67
CA LEU A 528 -11.51 0.70 -13.42
C LEU A 528 -11.80 -0.77 -13.73
N SER A 529 -11.44 -1.17 -14.95
CA SER A 529 -11.59 -2.54 -15.45
C SER A 529 -10.26 -3.10 -15.97
N SER A 530 -10.20 -4.41 -16.19
CA SER A 530 -9.08 -5.04 -16.89
C SER A 530 -9.03 -4.56 -18.35
N GLU A 531 -7.82 -4.36 -18.89
CA GLU A 531 -7.60 -4.08 -20.30
C GLU A 531 -7.64 -5.37 -21.15
N TYR A 532 -7.51 -6.54 -20.52
CA TYR A 532 -7.56 -7.85 -21.18
C TYR A 532 -8.98 -8.44 -21.22
N THR A 533 -9.77 -8.19 -20.18
CA THR A 533 -11.16 -8.61 -20.08
C THR A 533 -12.05 -7.40 -19.80
N ASP A 534 -12.84 -6.98 -20.80
CA ASP A 534 -13.80 -5.86 -20.66
C ASP A 534 -14.90 -6.13 -19.60
N SER A 535 -14.88 -7.27 -18.89
CA SER A 535 -15.87 -7.69 -17.90
C SER A 535 -15.38 -7.66 -16.45
N TYR A 536 -14.09 -7.47 -16.17
CA TYR A 536 -13.56 -7.54 -14.80
C TYR A 536 -13.35 -6.16 -14.20
N TYR A 537 -13.94 -5.88 -13.04
CA TYR A 537 -14.03 -4.55 -12.43
C TYR A 537 -13.63 -4.52 -10.96
N ALA A 538 -13.12 -3.38 -10.50
CA ALA A 538 -13.06 -3.04 -9.07
C ALA A 538 -14.38 -2.39 -8.61
N LEU A 539 -14.91 -2.84 -7.47
CA LEU A 539 -16.16 -2.34 -6.89
C LEU A 539 -15.94 -1.12 -6.01
N SER A 540 -16.90 -0.18 -6.02
CA SER A 540 -16.85 0.99 -5.14
C SER A 540 -16.86 0.59 -3.65
N PRO A 541 -16.14 1.31 -2.77
CA PRO A 541 -16.06 1.01 -1.32
C PRO A 541 -17.39 0.73 -0.64
N SER A 542 -18.42 1.52 -0.95
CA SER A 542 -19.76 1.38 -0.37
C SER A 542 -20.47 0.09 -0.82
N VAL A 543 -20.14 -0.41 -2.01
CA VAL A 543 -20.65 -1.68 -2.55
C VAL A 543 -19.96 -2.85 -1.89
N VAL A 544 -18.62 -2.78 -1.74
CA VAL A 544 -17.80 -3.74 -0.98
C VAL A 544 -18.37 -3.88 0.44
N GLU A 545 -18.58 -2.77 1.14
CA GLU A 545 -19.15 -2.76 2.49
C GLU A 545 -20.51 -3.43 2.55
N LYS A 546 -21.44 -3.03 1.68
CA LYS A 546 -22.78 -3.62 1.64
C LYS A 546 -22.71 -5.14 1.45
N LYS A 547 -21.87 -5.61 0.52
CA LYS A 547 -21.70 -7.04 0.23
C LYS A 547 -21.07 -7.78 1.41
N ALA A 548 -20.09 -7.17 2.08
CA ALA A 548 -19.48 -7.72 3.29
C ALA A 548 -20.50 -7.83 4.44
N MET A 549 -21.32 -6.79 4.67
CA MET A 549 -22.37 -6.82 5.70
C MET A 549 -23.46 -7.87 5.39
N ASP A 550 -23.90 -7.96 4.12
CA ASP A 550 -24.83 -9.00 3.66
C ASP A 550 -24.25 -10.42 3.85
N PHE A 551 -22.93 -10.57 3.71
CA PHE A 551 -22.22 -11.82 3.99
C PHE A 551 -22.15 -12.12 5.49
N LEU A 552 -21.78 -11.13 6.32
CA LEU A 552 -21.74 -11.26 7.78
C LEU A 552 -23.09 -11.69 8.34
N ASP A 553 -24.18 -11.14 7.79
CA ASP A 553 -25.54 -11.49 8.17
C ASP A 553 -25.89 -12.96 7.91
N LYS A 554 -25.23 -13.61 6.95
CA LYS A 554 -25.41 -15.03 6.65
C LYS A 554 -24.46 -15.90 7.46
N ILE A 555 -23.19 -15.49 7.58
CA ILE A 555 -22.18 -16.27 8.30
C ILE A 555 -22.39 -16.25 9.82
N LYS A 556 -23.15 -15.30 10.38
CA LYS A 556 -23.47 -15.24 11.83
C LYS A 556 -24.02 -16.55 12.40
N SER A 557 -24.72 -17.34 11.57
CA SER A 557 -25.25 -18.66 11.95
C SER A 557 -24.21 -19.77 12.12
N TYR A 558 -22.95 -19.54 11.76
CA TYR A 558 -21.85 -20.51 11.85
C TYR A 558 -20.82 -19.98 12.84
N SER A 559 -21.03 -20.20 14.14
CA SER A 559 -20.25 -19.60 15.24
C SER A 559 -18.74 -19.85 15.17
N ASN A 560 -18.30 -20.97 14.59
CA ASN A 560 -16.91 -21.45 14.68
C ASN A 560 -16.13 -21.26 13.38
N ILE A 561 -16.64 -20.42 12.47
CA ILE A 561 -16.02 -20.13 11.18
C ILE A 561 -15.76 -18.63 11.09
N GLY A 562 -14.50 -18.27 10.86
CA GLY A 562 -14.03 -16.91 10.63
C GLY A 562 -14.21 -16.45 9.19
N VAL A 563 -13.82 -15.20 8.93
CA VAL A 563 -13.94 -14.56 7.62
C VAL A 563 -12.56 -14.19 7.08
N GLY A 564 -12.24 -14.65 5.88
CA GLY A 564 -11.05 -14.24 5.13
C GLY A 564 -11.40 -13.11 4.15
N TYR A 565 -10.63 -12.04 4.18
CA TYR A 565 -10.74 -10.87 3.30
C TYR A 565 -9.58 -10.82 2.32
N THR A 566 -9.80 -11.30 1.10
CA THR A 566 -8.81 -11.24 0.03
C THR A 566 -8.66 -9.78 -0.45
N TRP A 567 -7.43 -9.35 -0.70
CA TRP A 567 -6.98 -8.03 -1.19
C TRP A 567 -7.10 -6.85 -0.20
N PHE A 568 -7.65 -7.05 1.00
CA PHE A 568 -7.89 -5.95 1.94
C PHE A 568 -6.59 -5.31 2.43
N GLY A 569 -5.50 -6.07 2.57
CA GLY A 569 -4.19 -5.56 2.99
C GLY A 569 -3.25 -5.17 1.87
N GLU A 570 -3.76 -5.03 0.64
CA GLU A 570 -2.95 -4.79 -0.56
C GLU A 570 -3.52 -3.64 -1.40
N VAL A 571 -4.84 -3.63 -1.61
CA VAL A 571 -5.49 -2.78 -2.60
C VAL A 571 -6.32 -1.70 -1.93
N VAL A 572 -5.91 -0.44 -2.13
CA VAL A 572 -6.71 0.75 -1.82
C VAL A 572 -6.70 1.74 -2.98
N TYR A 573 -7.84 2.40 -3.19
CA TYR A 573 -8.07 3.26 -4.34
C TYR A 573 -9.00 4.43 -4.03
N ASP A 574 -8.85 5.47 -4.84
CA ASP A 574 -9.82 6.56 -4.95
C ASP A 574 -10.95 6.14 -5.93
N ASP A 575 -12.16 6.62 -5.70
CA ASP A 575 -13.32 6.39 -6.58
C ASP A 575 -13.95 7.73 -7.01
N TYR A 576 -13.85 8.01 -8.31
CA TYR A 576 -14.38 9.19 -8.99
C TYR A 576 -15.76 8.94 -9.63
N ASN A 577 -16.49 7.90 -9.21
CA ASN A 577 -17.81 7.60 -9.75
C ASN A 577 -18.80 8.69 -9.32
N GLU A 578 -19.45 9.36 -10.29
CA GLU A 578 -20.40 10.45 -10.00
C GLU A 578 -21.60 9.99 -9.14
N GLU A 579 -21.90 8.69 -9.10
CA GLU A 579 -22.95 8.10 -8.26
C GLU A 579 -22.52 7.94 -6.78
N THR A 580 -21.22 7.92 -6.47
CA THR A 580 -20.69 7.79 -5.10
C THR A 580 -20.23 9.12 -4.51
N VAL A 581 -20.08 10.14 -5.35
CA VAL A 581 -19.70 11.50 -4.97
C VAL A 581 -20.74 12.14 -4.04
N THR A 582 -20.25 12.81 -2.99
CA THR A 582 -21.09 13.63 -2.10
C THR A 582 -20.79 15.12 -2.28
N PHE A 583 -21.66 15.99 -1.74
CA PHE A 583 -21.45 17.44 -1.82
C PHE A 583 -21.45 18.07 -0.43
N THR A 584 -20.43 18.87 -0.14
CA THR A 584 -20.37 19.75 1.03
C THR A 584 -20.39 21.22 0.60
N LYS A 585 -20.38 22.16 1.54
CA LYS A 585 -20.28 23.59 1.26
C LYS A 585 -19.08 24.19 1.98
N ASP A 586 -18.33 25.05 1.30
CA ASP A 586 -17.30 25.87 1.95
C ASP A 586 -17.90 26.97 2.84
N ALA A 587 -17.02 27.74 3.50
CA ALA A 587 -17.41 28.86 4.37
C ALA A 587 -18.21 29.96 3.63
N ASP A 588 -18.04 30.08 2.32
CA ASP A 588 -18.75 31.04 1.46
C ASP A 588 -20.05 30.45 0.86
N GLY A 589 -20.38 29.20 1.22
CA GLY A 589 -21.61 28.50 0.82
C GLY A 589 -21.57 27.88 -0.58
N LYS A 590 -20.38 27.79 -1.20
CA LYS A 590 -20.18 27.16 -2.51
C LYS A 590 -20.05 25.65 -2.35
N GLU A 591 -20.69 24.90 -3.24
CA GLU A 591 -20.63 23.44 -3.24
C GLU A 591 -19.23 22.93 -3.57
N ILE A 592 -18.74 22.03 -2.73
CA ILE A 592 -17.52 21.24 -2.92
C ILE A 592 -17.97 19.80 -3.19
N GLU A 593 -17.55 19.28 -4.32
CA GLU A 593 -17.71 17.88 -4.70
C GLU A 593 -16.70 17.05 -3.91
N ASN A 594 -17.13 16.03 -3.16
CA ASN A 594 -16.22 15.12 -2.46
C ASN A 594 -16.24 13.77 -3.17
N ILE A 595 -15.09 13.43 -3.76
CA ILE A 595 -14.82 12.07 -4.25
C ILE A 595 -14.58 11.14 -3.06
N VAL A 596 -14.65 9.83 -3.32
CA VAL A 596 -14.23 8.83 -2.33
C VAL A 596 -12.71 8.71 -2.44
N THR A 597 -12.01 9.03 -1.35
CA THR A 597 -10.53 9.00 -1.30
C THR A 597 -10.01 7.64 -0.86
N ARG A 598 -8.70 7.41 -1.03
CA ARG A 598 -8.03 6.24 -0.42
C ARG A 598 -8.21 6.16 1.11
N MET A 599 -8.31 7.30 1.80
CA MET A 599 -8.61 7.31 3.25
C MET A 599 -10.03 6.80 3.52
N ASP A 600 -11.01 7.18 2.71
CA ASP A 600 -12.40 6.68 2.84
C ASP A 600 -12.49 5.18 2.57
N THR A 601 -11.72 4.70 1.59
CA THR A 601 -11.49 3.28 1.32
C THR A 601 -10.89 2.61 2.55
N ILE A 602 -9.72 3.01 3.05
CA ILE A 602 -9.10 2.43 4.26
C ILE A 602 -10.08 2.39 5.45
N ASN A 603 -10.79 3.49 5.72
CA ASN A 603 -11.78 3.55 6.80
C ASN A 603 -12.95 2.59 6.60
N THR A 604 -13.35 2.31 5.36
CA THR A 604 -14.37 1.31 5.05
C THR A 604 -13.86 -0.10 5.30
N TRP A 605 -12.60 -0.40 4.99
CA TRP A 605 -12.00 -1.73 5.21
C TRP A 605 -11.89 -1.98 6.72
N LYS A 606 -11.36 -0.98 7.47
CA LYS A 606 -11.30 -1.01 8.94
C LYS A 606 -12.68 -1.23 9.57
N ARG A 607 -13.71 -0.54 9.07
CA ARG A 607 -15.09 -0.72 9.55
C ARG A 607 -15.60 -2.14 9.30
N ILE A 608 -15.37 -2.72 8.13
CA ILE A 608 -15.77 -4.10 7.82
C ILE A 608 -15.08 -5.08 8.79
N LEU A 609 -13.78 -4.94 9.03
CA LEU A 609 -13.03 -5.80 9.94
C LEU A 609 -13.55 -5.66 11.40
N ALA A 610 -13.78 -4.43 11.85
CA ALA A 610 -14.33 -4.17 13.19
C ALA A 610 -15.74 -4.77 13.37
N GLU A 611 -16.64 -4.62 12.39
CA GLU A 611 -17.98 -5.22 12.43
C GLU A 611 -17.94 -6.75 12.42
N THR A 612 -16.90 -7.33 11.82
CA THR A 612 -16.66 -8.79 11.83
C THR A 612 -16.30 -9.28 13.22
N GLN A 613 -15.42 -8.57 13.91
CA GLN A 613 -15.10 -8.83 15.31
C GLN A 613 -16.31 -8.63 16.23
N VAL A 614 -17.12 -7.58 16.02
CA VAL A 614 -18.39 -7.35 16.73
C VAL A 614 -19.38 -8.51 16.53
N ALA A 615 -19.38 -9.12 15.35
CA ALA A 615 -20.17 -10.32 15.05
C ALA A 615 -19.60 -11.61 15.70
N GLY A 616 -18.52 -11.51 16.48
CA GLY A 616 -17.85 -12.63 17.16
C GLY A 616 -17.14 -13.56 16.19
N LYS A 617 -16.55 -13.01 15.12
CA LYS A 617 -15.81 -13.75 14.09
C LYS A 617 -14.34 -13.37 14.10
N GLU A 618 -13.48 -14.37 14.01
CA GLU A 618 -12.08 -14.16 13.67
C GLU A 618 -11.96 -13.68 12.22
N THR A 619 -10.91 -12.91 11.97
CA THR A 619 -10.59 -12.23 10.72
C THR A 619 -9.24 -12.70 10.18
N ALA A 620 -9.23 -13.12 8.93
CA ALA A 620 -8.01 -13.30 8.15
C ALA A 620 -7.99 -12.29 7.01
N ALA A 621 -6.82 -11.81 6.60
CA ALA A 621 -6.69 -10.93 5.44
C ALA A 621 -5.40 -11.25 4.67
N THR A 622 -5.43 -11.01 3.36
CA THR A 622 -4.19 -11.04 2.57
C THR A 622 -3.41 -9.74 2.70
N GLY A 623 -2.09 -9.82 2.56
CA GLY A 623 -1.18 -8.69 2.56
C GLY A 623 -0.79 -8.18 3.94
N ALA A 624 -0.09 -7.05 3.94
CA ALA A 624 0.58 -6.53 5.13
C ALA A 624 0.42 -5.02 5.35
N ASN A 625 -0.47 -4.33 4.62
CA ASN A 625 -0.69 -2.91 4.82
C ASN A 625 -1.07 -2.62 6.29
N ARG A 626 -0.34 -1.68 6.90
CA ARG A 626 -0.42 -1.31 8.33
C ARG A 626 -1.83 -1.13 8.88
N TYR A 627 -2.76 -0.59 8.10
CA TYR A 627 -4.12 -0.32 8.56
C TYR A 627 -4.93 -1.57 8.96
N LEU A 628 -4.45 -2.78 8.64
CA LEU A 628 -5.04 -4.05 9.09
C LEU A 628 -4.77 -4.37 10.56
N TYR A 629 -3.69 -3.83 11.14
CA TYR A 629 -3.10 -4.35 12.38
C TYR A 629 -3.96 -4.13 13.62
N GLY A 630 -4.96 -3.26 13.54
CA GLY A 630 -5.90 -3.03 14.63
C GLY A 630 -7.02 -4.10 14.71
N ASN A 631 -7.21 -4.91 13.67
CA ASN A 631 -8.39 -5.78 13.55
C ASN A 631 -8.12 -7.11 12.82
N ALA A 632 -6.88 -7.60 12.76
CA ALA A 632 -6.52 -8.84 12.07
C ALA A 632 -6.09 -9.94 13.06
N ASP A 633 -6.69 -11.14 12.93
CA ASP A 633 -6.35 -12.32 13.74
C ASP A 633 -5.42 -13.30 13.02
N PHE A 634 -5.27 -13.14 11.70
CA PHE A 634 -4.31 -13.88 10.87
C PHE A 634 -4.03 -13.12 9.57
N LEU A 635 -2.75 -12.96 9.21
CA LEU A 635 -2.36 -12.44 7.90
C LEU A 635 -1.76 -13.55 7.05
N TYR A 636 -2.07 -13.58 5.77
CA TYR A 636 -1.41 -14.48 4.83
C TYR A 636 -1.09 -13.71 3.55
N ASP A 637 -0.26 -14.28 2.69
CA ASP A 637 0.28 -13.52 1.57
C ASP A 637 1.12 -12.31 2.04
N VAL A 638 1.81 -12.45 3.18
CA VAL A 638 2.72 -11.43 3.68
C VAL A 638 4.05 -11.56 2.92
N PRO A 639 4.56 -10.47 2.31
CA PRO A 639 5.79 -10.52 1.54
C PRO A 639 6.97 -10.85 2.44
N ILE A 640 7.78 -11.83 2.04
CA ILE A 640 9.06 -12.20 2.68
C ILE A 640 10.26 -11.92 1.76
N THR A 641 10.03 -11.23 0.65
CA THR A 641 11.05 -10.84 -0.32
C THR A 641 10.96 -9.34 -0.61
N THR A 642 12.00 -8.80 -1.24
CA THR A 642 11.99 -7.46 -1.85
C THR A 642 11.73 -7.58 -3.34
N TYR A 643 11.22 -6.53 -3.97
CA TYR A 643 10.96 -6.55 -5.41
C TYR A 643 12.17 -6.18 -6.28
N GLY A 644 13.35 -6.06 -5.67
CA GLY A 644 14.65 -6.13 -6.36
C GLY A 644 15.01 -4.88 -7.17
N LEU A 645 14.78 -3.68 -6.64
CA LEU A 645 15.33 -2.48 -7.25
C LEU A 645 16.86 -2.54 -7.31
N THR A 646 17.47 -1.96 -8.35
CA THR A 646 18.94 -1.93 -8.53
C THR A 646 19.72 -1.18 -7.42
N ILE A 647 18.99 -0.61 -6.46
CA ILE A 647 19.53 0.12 -5.31
C ILE A 647 19.55 -0.75 -4.04
N THR A 648 18.85 -1.88 -4.04
CA THR A 648 18.75 -2.81 -2.92
C THR A 648 20.03 -3.62 -2.79
N ASP A 649 20.64 -3.54 -1.61
CA ASP A 649 21.83 -4.32 -1.26
C ASP A 649 21.43 -5.63 -0.55
N TYR A 650 20.42 -5.60 0.32
CA TYR A 650 19.81 -6.80 0.92
C TYR A 650 18.40 -6.54 1.47
N ALA A 651 17.63 -7.63 1.63
CA ALA A 651 16.32 -7.67 2.27
C ALA A 651 16.44 -7.76 3.81
N VAL A 652 15.44 -7.25 4.52
CA VAL A 652 15.33 -7.37 5.98
C VAL A 652 13.86 -7.64 6.36
N PRO A 653 13.57 -8.43 7.41
CA PRO A 653 12.21 -8.78 7.82
C PRO A 653 11.51 -7.65 8.59
N PHE A 654 11.54 -6.40 8.10
CA PHE A 654 11.07 -5.24 8.86
C PHE A 654 9.57 -5.33 9.17
N VAL A 655 8.74 -5.68 8.18
CA VAL A 655 7.31 -5.90 8.38
C VAL A 655 7.08 -6.94 9.48
N GLN A 656 7.80 -8.06 9.41
CA GLN A 656 7.70 -9.17 10.33
C GLN A 656 8.18 -8.79 11.74
N MET A 657 9.26 -8.03 11.86
CA MET A 657 9.73 -7.52 13.15
C MET A 657 8.66 -6.64 13.83
N VAL A 658 7.90 -5.86 13.06
CA VAL A 658 6.83 -5.02 13.61
C VAL A 658 5.64 -5.85 14.12
N ILE A 659 5.26 -6.94 13.45
CA ILE A 659 4.06 -7.73 13.80
C ILE A 659 4.32 -9.04 14.57
N SER A 660 5.57 -9.50 14.61
CA SER A 660 5.96 -10.76 15.27
C SER A 660 5.60 -10.76 16.74
N GLY A 661 5.02 -11.87 17.19
CA GLY A 661 4.56 -12.05 18.57
C GLY A 661 3.21 -11.41 18.86
N MET A 662 2.58 -10.75 17.88
CA MET A 662 1.29 -10.09 18.07
C MET A 662 0.22 -10.59 17.09
N ILE A 663 0.55 -10.67 15.80
CA ILE A 663 -0.36 -11.19 14.78
C ILE A 663 0.31 -12.40 14.12
N PRO A 664 -0.33 -13.58 14.06
CA PRO A 664 0.23 -14.71 13.33
C PRO A 664 0.16 -14.45 11.82
N TYR A 665 1.20 -14.82 11.08
CA TYR A 665 1.25 -14.62 9.64
C TYR A 665 1.89 -15.78 8.87
N ALA A 666 1.50 -15.89 7.59
CA ALA A 666 2.10 -16.78 6.62
C ALA A 666 2.63 -16.02 5.40
N SER A 667 3.65 -16.58 4.75
CA SER A 667 4.27 -16.03 3.54
C SER A 667 3.32 -16.03 2.33
N GLY A 668 3.82 -15.51 1.22
CA GLY A 668 3.16 -15.52 -0.08
C GLY A 668 2.73 -16.90 -0.58
N VAL A 669 1.74 -16.92 -1.50
CA VAL A 669 1.24 -18.17 -2.09
C VAL A 669 2.34 -18.97 -2.80
N TYR A 670 3.26 -18.30 -3.48
CA TYR A 670 4.36 -18.94 -4.23
C TYR A 670 5.48 -19.46 -3.31
N GLU A 671 5.51 -18.97 -2.07
CA GLU A 671 6.38 -19.36 -0.97
C GLU A 671 5.74 -20.44 -0.08
N THR A 672 4.63 -21.03 -0.51
CA THR A 672 4.08 -22.23 0.12
C THR A 672 5.02 -23.41 -0.11
N GLY A 673 5.24 -24.23 0.92
CA GLY A 673 6.24 -25.31 0.86
C GLY A 673 5.98 -26.37 -0.20
N ASN A 674 4.76 -26.44 -0.74
CA ASN A 674 4.44 -27.32 -1.84
C ASN A 674 4.63 -26.71 -3.23
N LEU A 675 4.78 -25.39 -3.36
CA LEU A 675 5.04 -24.70 -4.63
C LEU A 675 6.50 -24.28 -4.80
N THR A 676 7.31 -24.37 -3.75
CA THR A 676 8.73 -24.04 -3.80
C THR A 676 9.56 -25.17 -4.40
N TYR A 677 10.70 -24.78 -4.98
CA TYR A 677 11.64 -25.75 -5.56
C TYR A 677 12.36 -26.57 -4.48
N ASP A 678 12.72 -25.92 -3.38
CA ASP A 678 13.46 -26.51 -2.27
C ASP A 678 12.76 -26.18 -0.94
N LEU A 679 12.18 -27.20 -0.32
CA LEU A 679 11.47 -27.05 0.95
C LEU A 679 12.43 -26.73 2.11
N ASP A 680 13.67 -27.21 2.07
CA ASP A 680 14.60 -26.97 3.18
C ASP A 680 15.08 -25.52 3.19
N VAL A 681 15.29 -24.92 2.01
CA VAL A 681 15.54 -23.46 1.89
C VAL A 681 14.31 -22.66 2.32
N GLN A 682 13.11 -23.06 1.88
CA GLN A 682 11.87 -22.36 2.27
C GLN A 682 11.64 -22.40 3.79
N LYS A 683 12.00 -23.50 4.47
CA LYS A 683 11.95 -23.58 5.93
C LYS A 683 12.88 -22.56 6.58
N LEU A 684 14.10 -22.37 6.07
CA LEU A 684 15.00 -21.35 6.59
C LEU A 684 14.39 -19.95 6.45
N GLU A 685 13.78 -19.63 5.31
CA GLU A 685 13.08 -18.35 5.12
C GLU A 685 11.93 -18.17 6.12
N TRP A 686 11.10 -19.20 6.34
CA TRP A 686 10.06 -19.11 7.37
C TRP A 686 10.64 -18.88 8.78
N ILE A 687 11.81 -19.44 9.08
CA ILE A 687 12.50 -19.23 10.36
C ILE A 687 13.09 -17.81 10.45
N GLU A 688 13.79 -17.33 9.42
CA GLU A 688 14.38 -15.97 9.37
C GLU A 688 13.29 -14.91 9.53
N PHE A 689 12.17 -15.09 8.85
CA PHE A 689 11.07 -14.14 8.83
C PHE A 689 10.04 -14.39 9.93
N GLY A 690 10.20 -15.40 10.79
CA GLY A 690 9.23 -15.71 11.85
C GLY A 690 7.82 -16.11 11.36
N ALA A 691 7.71 -16.54 10.10
CA ALA A 691 6.44 -16.93 9.48
C ALA A 691 6.01 -18.35 9.89
N LEU A 692 4.70 -18.59 9.91
CA LEU A 692 4.17 -19.94 10.11
C LEU A 692 4.50 -20.84 8.89
N PRO A 693 4.82 -22.13 9.10
CA PRO A 693 4.97 -23.07 7.99
C PRO A 693 3.64 -23.15 7.23
N TYR A 694 3.71 -22.97 5.91
CA TYR A 694 2.52 -22.73 5.10
C TYR A 694 2.45 -23.63 3.87
N PHE A 695 1.28 -24.24 3.63
CA PHE A 695 1.02 -25.12 2.49
C PHE A 695 -0.34 -24.83 1.85
N TYR A 696 -0.43 -24.93 0.52
CA TYR A 696 -1.67 -24.79 -0.24
C TYR A 696 -2.04 -26.10 -0.95
N LEU A 697 -3.04 -26.80 -0.39
CA LEU A 697 -3.32 -28.20 -0.71
C LEU A 697 -4.72 -28.42 -1.33
N THR A 698 -4.87 -29.58 -1.95
CA THR A 698 -6.13 -30.13 -2.48
C THR A 698 -6.32 -31.55 -1.96
N TYR A 699 -7.57 -31.98 -1.77
CA TYR A 699 -7.83 -33.40 -1.50
C TYR A 699 -7.70 -34.26 -2.77
N GLU A 700 -8.34 -33.81 -3.85
CA GLU A 700 -8.29 -34.47 -5.15
C GLU A 700 -6.94 -34.29 -5.86
N ASN A 701 -6.69 -35.14 -6.85
CA ASN A 701 -5.46 -35.07 -7.64
C ASN A 701 -5.35 -33.72 -8.38
N ALA A 702 -4.22 -33.01 -8.17
CA ALA A 702 -3.92 -31.71 -8.74
C ALA A 702 -4.01 -31.66 -10.28
N LEU A 703 -3.82 -32.80 -10.97
CA LEU A 703 -3.99 -32.90 -12.43
C LEU A 703 -5.39 -32.53 -12.92
N LYS A 704 -6.41 -32.51 -12.04
CA LYS A 704 -7.74 -32.00 -12.38
C LYS A 704 -7.76 -30.50 -12.64
N LEU A 705 -6.78 -29.74 -12.14
CA LEU A 705 -6.64 -28.30 -12.34
C LEU A 705 -5.91 -27.93 -13.63
N LYS A 706 -5.40 -28.90 -14.38
CA LYS A 706 -4.54 -28.63 -15.56
C LYS A 706 -5.19 -27.74 -16.63
N ASP A 707 -6.52 -27.80 -16.75
CA ASP A 707 -7.32 -27.10 -17.75
C ASP A 707 -8.05 -25.87 -17.14
N THR A 708 -7.68 -25.46 -15.93
CA THR A 708 -8.26 -24.30 -15.22
C THR A 708 -7.22 -23.18 -15.06
N GLY A 709 -7.66 -22.00 -14.61
CA GLY A 709 -6.76 -20.88 -14.26
C GLY A 709 -5.82 -21.16 -13.09
N TYR A 710 -5.99 -22.28 -12.39
CA TYR A 710 -5.25 -22.64 -11.17
C TYR A 710 -4.28 -23.80 -11.39
N ASN A 711 -3.80 -23.98 -12.62
CA ASN A 711 -2.85 -25.04 -12.97
C ASN A 711 -1.46 -24.87 -12.31
N PHE A 712 -1.18 -23.70 -11.72
CA PHE A 712 0.02 -23.46 -10.90
C PHE A 712 0.04 -24.33 -9.63
N LEU A 713 -1.11 -24.79 -9.14
CA LEU A 713 -1.24 -25.75 -8.04
C LEU A 713 -0.95 -27.21 -8.46
N PHE A 714 0.01 -27.43 -9.35
CA PHE A 714 0.29 -28.74 -9.97
C PHE A 714 0.80 -29.80 -8.97
N THR A 715 1.20 -29.41 -7.78
CA THR A 715 1.70 -30.28 -6.70
C THR A 715 1.02 -29.94 -5.36
N SER A 716 -0.30 -30.11 -5.30
CA SER A 716 -1.12 -29.74 -4.13
C SER A 716 -1.83 -30.92 -3.45
N THR A 717 -1.79 -32.13 -4.01
CA THR A 717 -2.56 -33.26 -3.46
C THR A 717 -2.10 -33.68 -2.07
N TYR A 718 -2.98 -33.53 -1.08
CA TYR A 718 -2.72 -33.71 0.35
C TYR A 718 -2.06 -35.05 0.68
N SER A 719 -2.52 -36.15 0.08
CA SER A 719 -1.95 -37.48 0.35
C SER A 719 -0.49 -37.64 -0.06
N TYR A 720 0.03 -36.77 -0.95
CA TYR A 720 1.45 -36.73 -1.31
C TYR A 720 2.28 -35.82 -0.39
N TRP A 721 1.65 -34.85 0.25
CA TRP A 721 2.31 -33.84 1.08
C TRP A 721 2.19 -34.09 2.58
N LYS A 722 1.19 -34.86 3.02
CA LYS A 722 0.86 -35.09 4.45
C LYS A 722 2.09 -35.38 5.31
N ASP A 723 2.92 -36.34 4.91
CA ASP A 723 4.08 -36.74 5.71
C ASP A 723 5.10 -35.59 5.85
N ARG A 724 5.29 -34.78 4.79
CA ARG A 724 6.18 -33.61 4.81
C ARG A 724 5.60 -32.48 5.64
N VAL A 725 4.29 -32.24 5.55
CA VAL A 725 3.57 -31.26 6.37
C VAL A 725 3.71 -31.60 7.85
N VAL A 726 3.45 -32.86 8.22
CA VAL A 726 3.58 -33.34 9.61
C VAL A 726 5.02 -33.23 10.11
N ALA A 727 6.00 -33.64 9.29
CA ALA A 727 7.41 -33.53 9.66
C ALA A 727 7.84 -32.08 9.87
N THR A 728 7.43 -31.18 8.97
CA THR A 728 7.73 -29.75 9.06
C THR A 728 7.10 -29.12 10.30
N TYR A 729 5.82 -29.40 10.56
CA TYR A 729 5.17 -28.88 11.77
C TYR A 729 5.84 -29.36 13.05
N LYS A 730 6.20 -30.65 13.15
CA LYS A 730 6.86 -31.20 14.33
C LYS A 730 8.22 -30.54 14.58
N GLU A 731 9.01 -30.39 13.51
CA GLU A 731 10.28 -29.66 13.57
C GLU A 731 10.06 -28.23 14.09
N PHE A 732 9.11 -27.50 13.50
CA PHE A 732 8.87 -26.10 13.86
C PHE A 732 8.33 -25.95 15.28
N ASN A 733 7.37 -26.77 15.68
CA ASN A 733 6.80 -26.71 17.01
C ASN A 733 7.83 -27.11 18.09
N GLU A 734 8.67 -28.11 17.83
CA GLU A 734 9.74 -28.53 18.75
C GLU A 734 10.82 -27.45 18.91
N ASN A 735 11.22 -26.81 17.79
CA ASN A 735 12.37 -25.90 17.78
C ASN A 735 12.00 -24.42 17.93
N PHE A 736 10.78 -24.00 17.63
CA PHE A 736 10.35 -22.59 17.59
C PHE A 736 8.97 -22.35 18.25
N GLY A 737 8.31 -23.38 18.81
CA GLY A 737 7.00 -23.20 19.42
C GLY A 737 6.98 -22.21 20.60
N ASP A 738 8.11 -22.01 21.26
CA ASP A 738 8.33 -21.03 22.34
C ASP A 738 8.59 -19.60 21.82
N THR A 739 8.68 -19.38 20.51
CA THR A 739 8.73 -18.03 19.91
C THR A 739 7.35 -17.53 19.49
N TYR A 740 6.31 -18.37 19.58
CA TYR A 740 4.92 -17.95 19.34
C TYR A 740 4.48 -16.99 20.44
N GLY A 741 3.97 -15.81 20.07
CA GLY A 741 3.65 -14.75 21.03
C GLY A 741 4.88 -13.97 21.53
N GLU A 742 6.09 -14.30 21.06
CA GLU A 742 7.30 -13.57 21.40
C GLU A 742 7.70 -12.62 20.26
N GLN A 743 8.13 -11.43 20.64
CA GLN A 743 8.52 -10.40 19.71
C GLN A 743 9.89 -10.72 19.10
N MET A 744 10.02 -10.60 17.77
CA MET A 744 11.33 -10.58 17.13
C MET A 744 11.97 -9.22 17.43
N VAL A 745 13.03 -9.20 18.24
CA VAL A 745 13.66 -7.97 18.75
C VAL A 745 14.94 -7.61 18.02
N SER A 746 15.62 -8.59 17.39
CA SER A 746 16.79 -8.34 16.54
C SER A 746 16.82 -9.26 15.32
N HIS A 747 17.29 -8.71 14.21
CA HIS A 747 17.67 -9.45 13.01
C HIS A 747 18.98 -8.85 12.47
N GLU A 748 19.97 -9.66 12.14
CA GLU A 748 21.27 -9.22 11.63
C GLU A 748 21.70 -10.02 10.40
N VAL A 749 22.21 -9.30 9.40
CA VAL A 749 22.88 -9.88 8.22
C VAL A 749 24.38 -9.95 8.53
N LEU A 750 24.89 -11.15 8.80
CA LEU A 750 26.29 -11.38 9.22
C LEU A 750 27.22 -11.73 8.05
N GLY A 751 26.66 -11.85 6.85
CA GLY A 751 27.36 -12.19 5.61
C GLY A 751 26.34 -12.42 4.49
N GLU A 752 26.81 -12.89 3.34
CA GLU A 752 25.95 -13.18 2.19
C GLU A 752 24.82 -14.17 2.56
N ASP A 753 25.21 -15.29 3.14
CA ASP A 753 24.31 -16.42 3.44
C ASP A 753 24.00 -16.62 4.93
N ILE A 754 24.46 -15.72 5.81
CA ILE A 754 24.32 -15.89 7.27
C ILE A 754 23.39 -14.84 7.85
N ARG A 755 22.44 -15.30 8.66
CA ARG A 755 21.49 -14.47 9.40
C ARG A 755 21.51 -14.81 10.88
N ARG A 756 21.17 -13.84 11.72
CA ARG A 756 20.95 -14.01 13.15
C ARG A 756 19.63 -13.36 13.53
N VAL A 757 18.76 -14.10 14.21
CA VAL A 757 17.47 -13.62 14.72
C VAL A 757 17.47 -13.73 16.24
N GLU A 758 16.89 -12.78 16.94
CA GLU A 758 16.69 -12.82 18.40
C GLU A 758 15.25 -12.46 18.78
N TYR A 759 14.68 -13.23 19.70
CA TYR A 759 13.33 -13.03 20.24
C TYR A 759 13.36 -12.48 21.67
N SER A 760 12.25 -11.86 22.11
CA SER A 760 12.10 -11.23 23.43
C SER A 760 12.33 -12.17 24.62
N ASN A 761 12.12 -13.47 24.44
CA ASN A 761 12.43 -14.51 25.43
C ASN A 761 13.94 -14.86 25.51
N GLY A 762 14.79 -14.23 24.70
CA GLY A 762 16.24 -14.44 24.65
C GLY A 762 16.68 -15.62 23.78
N LYS A 763 15.78 -16.19 22.96
CA LYS A 763 16.12 -17.21 21.96
C LYS A 763 16.78 -16.56 20.76
N ILE A 764 17.93 -17.09 20.37
CA ILE A 764 18.76 -16.64 19.24
C ILE A 764 18.84 -17.78 18.23
N ILE A 765 18.69 -17.45 16.95
CA ILE A 765 18.74 -18.41 15.85
C ILE A 765 19.77 -17.91 14.84
N TYR A 766 20.78 -18.72 14.58
CA TYR A 766 21.70 -18.51 13.45
C TYR A 766 21.24 -19.35 12.28
N LEU A 767 21.15 -18.76 11.09
CA LEU A 767 20.78 -19.44 9.85
C LEU A 767 21.93 -19.38 8.85
N ASN A 768 22.08 -20.45 8.07
CA ASN A 768 23.08 -20.57 7.02
C ASN A 768 22.43 -21.10 5.73
N TYR A 769 22.31 -20.22 4.75
CA TYR A 769 21.77 -20.51 3.41
C TYR A 769 22.81 -21.13 2.47
N SER A 770 24.09 -21.15 2.85
CA SER A 770 25.16 -21.67 2.02
C SER A 770 25.18 -23.20 2.02
N THR A 771 25.87 -23.76 1.02
CA THR A 771 26.05 -25.21 0.88
C THR A 771 27.21 -25.78 1.70
N GLU A 772 27.88 -24.94 2.50
CA GLU A 772 28.97 -25.36 3.39
C GLU A 772 28.68 -24.98 4.85
N GLU A 773 29.28 -25.72 5.78
CA GLU A 773 29.21 -25.40 7.21
C GLU A 773 29.99 -24.10 7.49
N VAL A 774 29.43 -23.23 8.33
CA VAL A 774 30.04 -21.95 8.70
C VAL A 774 30.20 -21.87 10.21
N ILE A 775 31.31 -21.26 10.65
CA ILE A 775 31.57 -20.97 12.07
C ILE A 775 31.64 -19.47 12.27
N ILE A 776 30.68 -18.91 13.01
CA ILE A 776 30.62 -17.49 13.38
C ILE A 776 30.44 -17.39 14.89
N ASP A 777 31.20 -16.51 15.53
CA ASP A 777 31.18 -16.31 17.00
C ASP A 777 31.35 -17.59 17.84
N GLY A 778 32.06 -18.58 17.28
CA GLY A 778 32.27 -19.89 17.91
C GLY A 778 31.07 -20.85 17.81
N VAL A 779 30.02 -20.46 17.09
CA VAL A 779 28.82 -21.25 16.78
C VAL A 779 29.03 -21.96 15.45
N THR A 780 28.85 -23.28 15.41
CA THR A 780 28.88 -24.06 14.17
C THR A 780 27.48 -24.14 13.59
N ILE A 781 27.30 -23.65 12.38
CA ILE A 781 26.00 -23.59 11.69
C ILE A 781 26.07 -24.52 10.46
N PRO A 782 25.27 -25.59 10.40
CA PRO A 782 25.31 -26.55 9.29
C PRO A 782 24.94 -25.89 7.96
N ALA A 783 25.39 -26.48 6.84
CA ALA A 783 24.98 -26.09 5.50
C ALA A 783 23.46 -26.24 5.31
N ILE A 784 22.80 -25.25 4.70
CA ILE A 784 21.34 -25.20 4.52
C ILE A 784 20.63 -25.60 5.83
N GLY A 785 20.92 -24.84 6.89
CA GLY A 785 20.50 -25.21 8.24
C GLY A 785 20.60 -24.07 9.23
N TYR A 786 20.27 -24.39 10.48
CA TYR A 786 20.24 -23.41 11.57
C TYR A 786 20.86 -23.97 12.85
N THR A 787 21.18 -23.07 13.78
CA THR A 787 21.61 -23.40 15.14
C THR A 787 20.98 -22.43 16.12
N ILE A 788 20.37 -22.99 17.18
CA ILE A 788 19.64 -22.23 18.20
C ILE A 788 20.53 -22.06 19.43
N ILE A 789 20.56 -20.84 19.97
CA ILE A 789 21.26 -20.48 21.20
C ILE A 789 20.28 -19.73 22.10
N GLY A 790 20.15 -20.11 23.35
CA GLY A 790 19.23 -19.45 24.27
C GLY A 790 19.00 -20.31 25.49
N LYS A 791 18.75 -19.69 26.65
CA LYS A 791 18.45 -20.42 27.88
C LYS A 791 17.14 -21.18 27.67
N GLU A 792 17.18 -22.51 27.84
CA GLU A 792 15.96 -23.26 28.15
C GLU A 792 15.19 -22.49 29.23
N ALA A 793 13.98 -22.05 28.90
CA ALA A 793 13.04 -21.57 29.89
C ALA A 793 12.87 -22.70 30.93
N LYS A 794 13.03 -22.33 32.20
CA LYS A 794 12.99 -23.24 33.35
C LYS A 794 11.62 -23.86 33.59
#